data_AF-A0A4P7Z9I7-F1
#
_entry.id   AF-A0A4P7Z9I7-F1
#
_cell.length_a   1.000
_cell.length_b   1.000
_cell.length_c   1.000
_cell.angle_alpha   90.00
_cell.angle_beta   90.00
_cell.angle_gamma   90.00
#
_symmetry.space_group_name_H-M   'P 1'
#
loop_
_entity.id
_entity.type
_entity.pdbx_description
1 polymer ?
#
loop_
_entity_poly.entity_id
_entity_poly.type
_entity_poly.pdbx_seq_one_letter_code
_entity_poly.pdbx_strand_id
1 'polypeptide(L)'
;MLIKKSSATSGGRHLARSLTQTLATATGVTVDRRAFLRTSGIAAGGAALASAMPFGMVKKADAATAATVAGAPVKQIKTVCTHCSVGCTVVAEVQNGVWIGQEPGFDSPINLGSHCAKGASVREHAHGERRLRYPMKMVDGKWTRISWDQAIEEVGSKLLSIREQSGPDSVFWLGSAKHSNEQAYLFRKFAALWGTNNVDHQARICHSTTVAGVANVWGYGAMTNSYNDIQKSRALFFIGSNAAEAHPVAMMHVLKAKEQNNAPLIVADPRFTRTAAHANEYIRFRPGTDVALIWGILWHVLQNGWEDKDYIAKRVYGFDDIRAEVAKWTPEEVERVTGVPGSQLQRVARTLASNRPGTLVWCMGGTQHHIGNNNTRAYCVLQLALGNVGVAGGGTNIFRGHDNVQGATDFGVTSDSLPGYYGLAEGAWRHWARVWDLPYDDVLKRFGSKALMESTGIPVSRWFDGVLEAKENLDQPNPVKGMVFWGHAPNSQVRLPDMKKAMEKLELLVVVDPYPTMTAVLPDRKNDFYLLPAATQFETSGSATASNRSVQWRDKIVEPLFESKTDHEIMYLFAKKFGFAAELVKNIKVNGNEPLVEDITREWNRGMWSVGYTGQSPERLKLHMQHQGTFDKTTLRAVGGPCDGDYFGLPWPCWGTPEIKHPGSANLYDTSLPVAEGGGAFRARFGVERNGVTLLAEGSYPEGSEIKDGYPEVTMAMLQKLGFDKDLTAEELAVIQKIGGDKIGAVSWTTDLSGGIQRVAIKHGLNPPGNAKARCVAWNFPDPVPIHREPLYTPRRDLVASYPTYKDTKSWRVPTLYKSIQDRDVSKEYPIILTSGRLVEYEGGGDETRSNPWLAELQQDMFVEINPFDANNAGIKDGQLVWVEGPEKGKVKVKAMVTERVGRGVAFMPFHFGGVFQGQDLRSKYPAGADPIVLGEAANTATTYGYDSVTQMQETKTTLCRIQAA
;
A
#
# COMPACT_ATOMS: atom_id res chain seq x y z
N MET A 1 9.75 -18.88 -25.02
CA MET A 1 10.27 -19.04 -26.40
C MET A 1 10.05 -20.49 -26.82
N LEU A 2 9.08 -20.77 -27.69
CA LEU A 2 8.95 -22.07 -28.35
C LEU A 2 8.52 -21.84 -29.80
N ILE A 3 9.53 -21.95 -30.66
CA ILE A 3 9.45 -21.96 -32.12
C ILE A 3 8.74 -23.26 -32.53
N LYS A 4 7.76 -23.18 -33.43
CA LYS A 4 7.32 -24.35 -34.19
C LYS A 4 7.62 -24.13 -35.68
N LYS A 5 8.55 -24.94 -36.18
CA LYS A 5 8.94 -25.08 -37.58
C LYS A 5 7.78 -25.63 -38.42
N SER A 6 7.80 -25.20 -39.68
CA SER A 6 6.91 -25.46 -40.79
C SER A 6 7.20 -26.78 -41.55
N SER A 7 6.31 -27.04 -42.53
CA SER A 7 6.25 -28.05 -43.61
C SER A 7 5.19 -29.16 -43.35
N ALA A 8 4.26 -29.49 -44.25
CA ALA A 8 4.18 -29.27 -45.70
C ALA A 8 2.73 -29.24 -46.26
N THR A 9 2.56 -28.45 -47.32
CA THR A 9 1.76 -28.61 -48.57
C THR A 9 0.30 -29.12 -48.62
N SER A 10 -0.52 -28.19 -49.15
CA SER A 10 -1.53 -28.31 -50.21
C SER A 10 -2.74 -29.25 -50.05
N GLY A 11 -3.91 -28.63 -49.86
CA GLY A 11 -5.20 -29.20 -50.24
C GLY A 11 -6.36 -28.27 -49.90
N GLY A 12 -7.16 -27.89 -50.90
CA GLY A 12 -8.56 -27.49 -50.67
C GLY A 12 -8.86 -25.98 -50.56
N ARG A 13 -8.67 -25.22 -51.64
CA ARG A 13 -9.58 -24.10 -51.96
C ARG A 13 -10.93 -24.73 -52.28
N HIS A 14 -11.98 -24.51 -51.48
CA HIS A 14 -13.40 -24.48 -51.89
C HIS A 14 -14.27 -24.41 -50.64
N LEU A 15 -14.61 -23.20 -50.14
CA LEU A 15 -15.83 -22.93 -49.33
C LEU A 15 -16.02 -21.45 -48.93
N ALA A 16 -15.61 -20.50 -49.77
CA ALA A 16 -15.97 -19.07 -49.60
C ALA A 16 -16.36 -18.40 -50.93
N ARG A 17 -16.94 -19.20 -51.85
CA ARG A 17 -17.59 -18.75 -53.08
C ARG A 17 -19.02 -19.29 -53.06
N SER A 18 -19.92 -18.65 -52.31
CA SER A 18 -21.36 -18.93 -52.48
C SER A 18 -22.32 -17.80 -52.06
N LEU A 19 -21.85 -16.56 -51.87
CA LEU A 19 -22.75 -15.44 -51.54
C LEU A 19 -22.48 -14.14 -52.31
N THR A 20 -21.56 -14.15 -53.27
CA THR A 20 -21.17 -12.94 -54.04
C THR A 20 -21.38 -13.10 -55.54
N GLN A 21 -21.96 -14.21 -56.01
CA GLN A 21 -22.08 -14.53 -57.43
C GLN A 21 -23.52 -14.54 -57.97
N THR A 22 -24.45 -13.88 -57.25
CA THR A 22 -25.86 -13.78 -57.67
C THR A 22 -26.36 -12.33 -57.84
N LEU A 23 -25.47 -11.33 -57.80
CA LEU A 23 -25.82 -9.92 -58.07
C LEU A 23 -24.90 -9.22 -59.09
N ALA A 24 -24.03 -9.97 -59.77
CA ALA A 24 -23.06 -9.40 -60.72
C ALA A 24 -23.44 -9.56 -62.20
N THR A 25 -24.67 -9.96 -62.52
CA THR A 25 -25.11 -10.25 -63.90
C THR A 25 -26.12 -9.27 -64.49
N ALA A 26 -26.25 -8.04 -63.97
CA ALA A 26 -27.19 -7.08 -64.56
C ALA A 26 -26.71 -5.63 -64.79
N THR A 27 -25.55 -5.18 -64.30
CA THR A 27 -25.20 -3.73 -64.44
C THR A 27 -23.72 -3.39 -64.67
N GLY A 28 -22.81 -4.37 -64.81
CA GLY A 28 -21.49 -4.13 -65.44
C GLY A 28 -20.57 -3.04 -64.85
N VAL A 29 -20.73 -2.62 -63.59
CA VAL A 29 -19.87 -1.62 -62.95
C VAL A 29 -19.51 -2.03 -61.53
N THR A 30 -18.21 -2.19 -61.24
CA THR A 30 -17.68 -2.35 -59.89
C THR A 30 -17.42 -0.98 -59.27
N VAL A 31 -18.18 -0.59 -58.26
CA VAL A 31 -17.95 0.65 -57.50
C VAL A 31 -17.02 0.37 -56.33
N ASP A 32 -15.87 1.05 -56.28
CA ASP A 32 -14.97 1.04 -55.13
C ASP A 32 -15.62 1.76 -53.93
N ARG A 33 -15.52 1.15 -52.75
CA ARG A 33 -16.12 1.62 -51.47
C ARG A 33 -15.60 3.01 -51.07
N ARG A 34 -14.42 3.43 -51.55
CA ARG A 34 -13.89 4.79 -51.37
C ARG A 34 -14.52 5.84 -52.30
N ALA A 35 -14.99 5.45 -53.47
CA ALA A 35 -15.62 6.37 -54.42
C ALA A 35 -17.06 6.72 -54.00
N PHE A 36 -17.81 5.73 -53.48
CA PHE A 36 -19.19 5.90 -53.00
C PHE A 36 -19.31 6.90 -51.83
N LEU A 37 -18.37 6.85 -50.88
CA LEU A 37 -18.37 7.77 -49.73
C LEU A 37 -18.01 9.22 -50.10
N ARG A 38 -17.32 9.44 -51.23
CA ARG A 38 -17.01 10.80 -51.72
C ARG A 38 -18.15 11.43 -52.51
N THR A 39 -19.01 10.64 -53.14
CA THR A 39 -20.10 11.14 -53.99
C THR A 39 -21.46 11.24 -53.29
N SER A 40 -21.59 10.71 -52.07
CA SER A 40 -22.83 10.81 -51.28
C SER A 40 -23.11 12.20 -50.68
N GLY A 41 -22.23 13.18 -50.93
CA GLY A 41 -22.27 14.49 -50.27
C GLY A 41 -22.95 15.62 -51.05
N ILE A 42 -23.46 15.41 -52.28
CA ILE A 42 -23.96 16.51 -53.11
C ILE A 42 -25.25 16.12 -53.86
N ALA A 43 -26.26 17.01 -53.73
CA ALA A 43 -27.59 17.11 -54.39
C ALA A 43 -28.74 16.28 -53.77
N ALA A 44 -29.92 16.80 -53.43
CA ALA A 44 -30.59 18.12 -53.50
C ALA A 44 -31.72 18.08 -52.43
N GLY A 45 -32.23 19.12 -51.77
CA GLY A 45 -32.54 20.49 -52.16
C GLY A 45 -34.02 20.75 -51.82
N GLY A 46 -34.31 21.50 -50.76
CA GLY A 46 -35.66 21.93 -50.37
C GLY A 46 -35.58 23.07 -49.34
N ALA A 47 -35.94 24.28 -49.77
CA ALA A 47 -35.55 25.55 -49.16
C ALA A 47 -36.53 26.09 -48.11
N ALA A 48 -35.99 27.05 -47.34
CA ALA A 48 -36.65 28.23 -46.75
C ALA A 48 -37.38 28.08 -45.42
N LEU A 49 -36.67 28.32 -44.30
CA LEU A 49 -37.14 29.05 -43.10
C LEU A 49 -36.07 29.02 -41.98
N ALA A 50 -35.00 29.82 -42.09
CA ALA A 50 -34.11 30.09 -40.92
C ALA A 50 -33.12 31.27 -41.09
N SER A 51 -33.30 32.18 -42.03
CA SER A 51 -32.31 33.26 -42.30
C SER A 51 -32.39 34.46 -41.33
N ALA A 52 -32.91 34.30 -40.10
CA ALA A 52 -33.15 35.43 -39.20
C ALA A 52 -32.96 35.14 -37.70
N MET A 53 -31.92 34.41 -37.30
CA MET A 53 -31.48 34.34 -35.90
C MET A 53 -29.94 34.32 -35.83
N PRO A 54 -29.29 35.24 -35.09
CA PRO A 54 -27.85 35.24 -34.90
C PRO A 54 -27.49 34.22 -33.81
N PHE A 55 -27.49 32.94 -34.16
CA PHE A 55 -26.76 31.96 -33.38
C PHE A 55 -25.28 32.15 -33.68
N GLY A 56 -24.57 32.78 -32.74
CA GLY A 56 -23.11 32.73 -32.67
C GLY A 56 -22.66 31.29 -32.74
N MET A 57 -22.22 30.90 -33.93
CA MET A 57 -21.95 29.52 -34.30
C MET A 57 -20.77 29.01 -33.47
N VAL A 58 -20.96 27.86 -32.83
CA VAL A 58 -19.88 26.93 -32.51
C VAL A 58 -19.10 26.75 -33.80
N LYS A 59 -17.94 27.41 -33.90
CA LYS A 59 -16.97 27.14 -34.94
C LYS A 59 -16.62 25.67 -34.76
N LYS A 60 -16.96 24.83 -35.73
CA LYS A 60 -16.29 23.53 -35.85
C LYS A 60 -14.81 23.90 -35.87
N ALA A 61 -14.10 23.58 -34.80
CA ALA A 61 -12.67 23.56 -34.87
C ALA A 61 -12.39 22.51 -35.93
N ASP A 62 -12.05 22.95 -37.14
CA ASP A 62 -11.13 22.17 -37.94
C ASP A 62 -10.02 21.87 -36.94
N ALA A 63 -9.88 20.59 -36.58
CA ALA A 63 -8.66 20.12 -35.99
C ALA A 63 -7.61 20.73 -36.89
N ALA A 64 -6.89 21.75 -36.39
CA ALA A 64 -5.69 22.20 -37.05
C ALA A 64 -5.01 20.87 -37.29
N THR A 65 -4.93 20.46 -38.56
CA THR A 65 -4.06 19.38 -38.97
C THR A 65 -2.81 19.76 -38.24
N ALA A 66 -2.49 19.00 -37.18
CA ALA A 66 -1.28 19.23 -36.48
C ALA A 66 -0.31 19.07 -37.62
N ALA A 67 0.24 20.19 -38.07
CA ALA A 67 1.62 20.19 -38.43
C ALA A 67 2.22 19.58 -37.18
N THR A 68 2.38 18.25 -37.18
CA THR A 68 3.53 17.61 -36.62
C THR A 68 4.62 18.60 -36.92
N VAL A 69 5.08 19.32 -35.90
CA VAL A 69 6.24 20.17 -36.04
C VAL A 69 7.33 19.18 -36.41
N ALA A 70 7.49 18.95 -37.71
CA ALA A 70 8.39 17.98 -38.26
C ALA A 70 9.77 18.50 -37.86
N GLY A 71 10.35 17.90 -36.81
CA GLY A 71 11.60 18.36 -36.22
C GLY A 71 11.60 18.73 -34.73
N ALA A 72 10.46 18.70 -34.01
CA ALA A 72 10.53 18.88 -32.55
C ALA A 72 11.28 17.71 -31.89
N PRO A 73 12.32 17.95 -31.07
CA PRO A 73 13.09 16.87 -30.47
C PRO A 73 12.24 16.07 -29.47
N VAL A 74 12.41 14.75 -29.46
CA VAL A 74 11.85 13.88 -28.43
C VAL A 74 12.70 14.00 -27.17
N LYS A 75 12.10 14.44 -26.08
CA LYS A 75 12.73 14.47 -24.76
C LYS A 75 12.41 13.17 -24.02
N GLN A 76 13.43 12.52 -23.48
CA GLN A 76 13.24 11.42 -22.54
C GLN A 76 13.17 11.96 -21.10
N ILE A 77 12.14 11.57 -20.37
CA ILE A 77 11.92 11.93 -18.97
C ILE A 77 11.82 10.65 -18.16
N LYS A 78 12.67 10.51 -17.14
CA LYS A 78 12.61 9.37 -16.21
C LYS A 78 11.64 9.67 -15.09
N THR A 79 10.81 8.69 -14.75
CA THR A 79 9.92 8.75 -13.59
C THR A 79 9.70 7.34 -13.03
N VAL A 80 8.77 7.20 -12.08
CA VAL A 80 8.50 5.93 -11.39
C VAL A 80 7.08 5.46 -11.68
N CYS A 81 6.92 4.17 -11.98
CA CYS A 81 5.62 3.55 -12.15
C CYS A 81 4.72 3.77 -10.92
N THR A 82 3.46 4.09 -11.16
CA THR A 82 2.49 4.52 -10.14
C THR A 82 1.55 3.40 -9.73
N HIS A 83 1.92 2.12 -9.86
CA HIS A 83 1.04 1.00 -9.52
C HIS A 83 1.48 0.32 -8.21
N CYS A 84 2.34 -0.69 -8.27
CA CYS A 84 2.81 -1.42 -7.09
C CYS A 84 4.10 -0.83 -6.50
N SER A 85 4.42 -1.23 -5.27
CA SER A 85 5.60 -0.81 -4.50
C SER A 85 6.96 -1.32 -4.99
N VAL A 86 7.07 -1.91 -6.19
CA VAL A 86 8.38 -2.32 -6.74
C VAL A 86 9.23 -1.10 -7.06
N GLY A 87 8.63 -0.02 -7.55
CA GLY A 87 9.34 1.22 -7.88
C GLY A 87 10.10 1.15 -9.21
N CYS A 88 9.47 0.57 -10.24
CA CYS A 88 10.07 0.45 -11.57
C CYS A 88 10.23 1.81 -12.23
N THR A 89 11.36 2.06 -12.88
CA THR A 89 11.57 3.27 -13.69
C THR A 89 10.86 3.15 -15.04
N VAL A 90 10.14 4.21 -15.40
CA VAL A 90 9.54 4.42 -16.72
C VAL A 90 10.31 5.55 -17.41
N VAL A 91 10.74 5.32 -18.64
CA VAL A 91 11.35 6.35 -19.50
C VAL A 91 10.28 6.82 -20.47
N ALA A 92 9.72 8.00 -20.21
CA ALA A 92 8.69 8.59 -21.05
C ALA A 92 9.30 9.39 -22.20
N GLU A 93 8.78 9.21 -23.40
CA GLU A 93 9.14 9.97 -24.59
C GLU A 93 8.12 11.09 -24.79
N VAL A 94 8.57 12.34 -24.69
CA VAL A 94 7.72 13.53 -24.75
C VAL A 94 8.13 14.39 -25.94
N GLN A 95 7.17 14.74 -26.78
CA GLN A 95 7.36 15.64 -27.92
C GLN A 95 6.28 16.72 -27.87
N ASN A 96 6.68 17.99 -27.92
CA ASN A 96 5.77 19.15 -27.83
C ASN A 96 4.82 19.09 -26.61
N GLY A 97 5.31 18.61 -25.46
CA GLY A 97 4.51 18.48 -24.23
C GLY A 97 3.53 17.30 -24.22
N VAL A 98 3.56 16.45 -25.26
CA VAL A 98 2.71 15.26 -25.37
C VAL A 98 3.54 14.00 -25.12
N TRP A 99 3.05 13.10 -24.27
CA TRP A 99 3.67 11.80 -24.03
C TRP A 99 3.38 10.83 -25.19
N ILE A 100 4.34 10.64 -26.10
CA ILE A 100 4.15 9.88 -27.35
C ILE A 100 4.54 8.40 -27.25
N GLY A 101 5.48 8.04 -26.37
CA GLY A 101 5.99 6.68 -26.22
C GLY A 101 6.59 6.43 -24.84
N GLN A 102 6.87 5.17 -24.48
CA GLN A 102 7.57 4.84 -23.25
C GLN A 102 8.40 3.57 -23.39
N GLU A 103 9.48 3.49 -22.64
CA GLU A 103 10.31 2.30 -22.49
C GLU A 103 10.61 2.02 -21.00
N PRO A 104 10.89 0.77 -20.62
CA PRO A 104 11.37 0.49 -19.27
C PRO A 104 12.78 1.08 -19.05
N GLY A 105 13.06 1.49 -17.82
CA GLY A 105 14.42 1.89 -17.44
C GLY A 105 15.40 0.71 -17.48
N PHE A 106 16.22 0.62 -18.53
CA PHE A 106 17.28 -0.40 -18.66
C PHE A 106 18.42 -0.20 -17.64
N ASP A 107 18.74 1.05 -17.35
CA ASP A 107 19.77 1.41 -16.37
C ASP A 107 19.26 1.34 -14.92
N SER A 108 17.94 1.23 -14.72
CA SER A 108 17.38 1.17 -13.37
C SER A 108 17.82 -0.12 -12.69
N PRO A 109 18.46 -0.05 -11.50
CA PRO A 109 18.87 -1.26 -10.80
C PRO A 109 17.66 -2.07 -10.30
N ILE A 110 16.47 -1.48 -10.26
CA ILE A 110 15.24 -2.14 -9.81
C ILE A 110 14.64 -2.98 -10.93
N ASN A 111 14.20 -2.38 -12.04
CA ASN A 111 13.45 -3.12 -13.06
C ASN A 111 14.31 -3.65 -14.22
N LEU A 112 15.58 -3.28 -14.33
CA LEU A 112 16.55 -3.90 -15.25
C LEU A 112 16.02 -4.06 -16.69
N GLY A 113 15.30 -3.05 -17.20
CA GLY A 113 14.69 -3.10 -18.54
C GLY A 113 13.37 -3.89 -18.64
N SER A 114 12.71 -4.18 -17.52
CA SER A 114 11.42 -4.90 -17.49
C SER A 114 10.23 -4.02 -17.13
N HIS A 115 9.06 -4.40 -17.63
CA HIS A 115 7.74 -3.94 -17.20
C HIS A 115 6.80 -5.13 -16.99
N CYS A 116 5.85 -4.97 -16.06
CA CYS A 116 4.66 -5.82 -16.05
C CYS A 116 3.57 -5.22 -16.97
N ALA A 117 2.47 -5.93 -17.22
CA ALA A 117 1.36 -5.45 -18.04
C ALA A 117 0.88 -4.04 -17.60
N LYS A 118 0.69 -3.84 -16.29
CA LYS A 118 0.31 -2.53 -15.73
C LYS A 118 1.34 -1.45 -16.06
N GLY A 119 2.62 -1.71 -15.76
CA GLY A 119 3.73 -0.80 -16.01
C GLY A 119 3.92 -0.43 -17.49
N ALA A 120 3.71 -1.38 -18.40
CA ALA A 120 3.79 -1.13 -19.84
C ALA A 120 2.63 -0.26 -20.36
N SER A 121 1.53 -0.17 -19.62
CA SER A 121 0.31 0.53 -20.01
C SER A 121 0.14 1.91 -19.34
N VAL A 122 1.10 2.36 -18.51
CA VAL A 122 0.93 3.56 -17.67
C VAL A 122 0.70 4.83 -18.47
N ARG A 123 1.24 4.94 -19.69
CA ARG A 123 0.98 6.07 -20.60
C ARG A 123 -0.52 6.33 -20.80
N GLU A 124 -1.37 5.31 -20.80
CA GLU A 124 -2.82 5.49 -20.93
C GLU A 124 -3.46 6.23 -19.75
N HIS A 125 -2.76 6.39 -18.62
CA HIS A 125 -3.26 7.23 -17.53
C HIS A 125 -3.29 8.72 -17.92
N ALA A 126 -2.39 9.14 -18.82
CA ALA A 126 -2.42 10.49 -19.39
C ALA A 126 -3.42 10.61 -20.55
N HIS A 127 -3.50 9.61 -21.44
CA HIS A 127 -4.33 9.69 -22.66
C HIS A 127 -5.75 9.14 -22.52
N GLY A 128 -6.08 8.51 -21.39
CA GLY A 128 -7.33 7.80 -21.20
C GLY A 128 -8.56 8.69 -21.26
N GLU A 129 -9.54 8.29 -22.05
CA GLU A 129 -10.78 9.05 -22.24
C GLU A 129 -11.72 9.01 -21.03
N ARG A 130 -11.50 8.07 -20.10
CA ARG A 130 -12.33 7.76 -18.93
C ARG A 130 -12.00 8.58 -17.67
N ARG A 131 -11.05 9.52 -17.77
CA ARG A 131 -10.63 10.42 -16.69
C ARG A 131 -11.76 11.34 -16.22
N LEU A 132 -11.75 11.69 -14.94
CA LEU A 132 -12.53 12.82 -14.42
C LEU A 132 -11.90 14.12 -14.92
N ARG A 133 -12.67 14.96 -15.63
CA ARG A 133 -12.14 16.11 -16.38
C ARG A 133 -12.32 17.46 -15.70
N TYR A 134 -13.37 17.60 -14.90
CA TYR A 134 -13.79 18.85 -14.29
C TYR A 134 -14.47 18.58 -12.95
N PRO A 135 -14.48 19.55 -12.01
CA PRO A 135 -15.28 19.45 -10.81
C PRO A 135 -16.75 19.18 -11.14
N MET A 136 -17.37 18.27 -10.40
CA MET A 136 -18.79 17.93 -10.56
C MET A 136 -19.47 17.85 -9.21
N LYS A 137 -20.77 18.17 -9.20
CA LYS A 137 -21.67 17.92 -8.07
C LYS A 137 -22.90 17.14 -8.50
N MET A 138 -23.46 16.39 -7.56
CA MET A 138 -24.75 15.75 -7.74
C MET A 138 -25.87 16.77 -7.53
N VAL A 139 -26.77 16.90 -8.52
CA VAL A 139 -28.00 17.69 -8.45
C VAL A 139 -29.16 16.79 -8.83
N ASP A 140 -30.06 16.54 -7.89
CA ASP A 140 -31.22 15.65 -8.06
C ASP A 140 -30.87 14.28 -8.68
N GLY A 141 -29.73 13.71 -8.26
CA GLY A 141 -29.25 12.42 -8.72
C GLY A 141 -28.55 12.42 -10.08
N LYS A 142 -28.18 13.61 -10.60
CA LYS A 142 -27.40 13.75 -11.84
C LYS A 142 -26.11 14.54 -11.62
N TRP A 143 -25.02 14.06 -12.21
CA TRP A 143 -23.73 14.75 -12.20
C TRP A 143 -23.76 16.01 -13.07
N THR A 144 -23.49 17.15 -12.45
CA THR A 144 -23.45 18.47 -13.08
C THR A 144 -22.06 19.08 -12.90
N ARG A 145 -21.45 19.55 -14.00
CA ARG A 145 -20.16 20.26 -13.95
C ARG A 145 -20.31 21.57 -13.19
N ILE A 146 -19.31 21.90 -12.37
CA ILE A 146 -19.16 23.18 -11.67
C ILE A 146 -17.74 23.71 -11.86
N SER A 147 -17.49 24.97 -11.49
CA SER A 147 -16.14 25.53 -11.46
C SER A 147 -15.39 25.09 -10.20
N TRP A 148 -14.06 25.23 -10.20
CA TRP A 148 -13.24 25.04 -9.00
C TRP A 148 -13.58 26.02 -7.89
N ASP A 149 -13.82 27.30 -8.21
CA ASP A 149 -14.19 28.30 -7.19
C ASP A 149 -15.51 27.92 -6.50
N GLN A 150 -16.50 27.48 -7.28
CA GLN A 150 -17.76 26.98 -6.73
C GLN A 150 -17.55 25.72 -5.90
N ALA A 151 -16.71 24.78 -6.36
CA ALA A 151 -16.42 23.55 -5.61
C ALA A 151 -15.76 23.85 -4.25
N ILE A 152 -14.72 24.69 -4.22
CA ILE A 152 -14.03 25.07 -2.98
C ILE A 152 -14.97 25.82 -2.04
N GLU A 153 -15.81 26.71 -2.56
CA GLU A 153 -16.79 27.44 -1.77
C GLU A 153 -17.85 26.50 -1.16
N GLU A 154 -18.56 25.72 -1.98
CA GLU A 154 -19.66 24.85 -1.52
C GLU A 154 -19.15 23.75 -0.58
N VAL A 155 -18.09 23.02 -0.96
CA VAL A 155 -17.51 21.95 -0.14
C VAL A 155 -16.90 22.54 1.14
N GLY A 156 -16.11 23.61 1.02
CA GLY A 156 -15.43 24.20 2.16
C GLY A 156 -16.40 24.79 3.18
N SER A 157 -17.45 25.49 2.73
CA SER A 157 -18.49 26.03 3.61
C SER A 157 -19.26 24.92 4.33
N LYS A 158 -19.60 23.82 3.64
CA LYS A 158 -20.27 22.67 4.27
C LYS A 158 -19.37 21.97 5.29
N LEU A 159 -18.07 21.80 5.00
CA LEU A 159 -17.10 21.23 5.95
C LEU A 159 -16.94 22.12 7.19
N LEU A 160 -16.83 23.45 7.03
CA LEU A 160 -16.77 24.39 8.14
C LEU A 160 -18.04 24.34 9.00
N SER A 161 -19.21 24.25 8.37
CA SER A 161 -20.50 24.08 9.08
C SER A 161 -20.54 22.79 9.91
N ILE A 162 -20.09 21.66 9.34
CA ILE A 162 -19.99 20.39 10.09
C ILE A 162 -19.02 20.54 11.27
N ARG A 163 -17.86 21.18 11.06
CA ARG A 163 -16.85 21.42 12.10
C ARG A 163 -17.41 22.28 13.24
N GLU A 164 -18.13 23.35 12.92
CA GLU A 164 -18.75 24.25 13.91
C GLU A 164 -19.83 23.52 14.72
N GLN A 165 -20.72 22.78 14.05
CA GLN A 165 -21.87 22.15 14.71
C GLN A 165 -21.51 20.85 15.46
N SER A 166 -20.54 20.09 14.95
CA SER A 166 -20.28 18.71 15.39
C SER A 166 -18.81 18.45 15.76
N GLY A 167 -17.92 19.43 15.64
CA GLY A 167 -16.50 19.32 15.95
C GLY A 167 -15.66 18.75 14.80
N PRO A 168 -14.32 18.94 14.84
CA PRO A 168 -13.42 18.59 13.74
C PRO A 168 -13.35 17.10 13.43
N ASP A 169 -13.50 16.22 14.44
CA ASP A 169 -13.53 14.76 14.28
C ASP A 169 -14.80 14.24 13.58
N SER A 170 -15.82 15.08 13.35
CA SER A 170 -16.98 14.71 12.53
C SER A 170 -16.68 14.74 11.02
N VAL A 171 -15.48 15.15 10.62
CA VAL A 171 -14.98 15.07 9.24
C VAL A 171 -13.84 14.05 9.19
N PHE A 172 -13.96 13.09 8.29
CA PHE A 172 -12.92 12.11 8.02
C PHE A 172 -12.15 12.51 6.75
N TRP A 173 -10.83 12.64 6.89
CA TRP A 173 -9.90 12.97 5.81
C TRP A 173 -9.13 11.72 5.37
N LEU A 174 -9.65 10.98 4.39
CA LEU A 174 -8.98 9.79 3.87
C LEU A 174 -7.96 10.20 2.80
N GLY A 175 -6.68 10.02 3.11
CA GLY A 175 -5.58 10.29 2.18
C GLY A 175 -5.23 9.09 1.31
N SER A 176 -4.17 9.26 0.50
CA SER A 176 -3.79 8.28 -0.51
C SER A 176 -2.37 7.75 -0.37
N ALA A 177 -2.20 6.46 -0.62
CA ALA A 177 -0.93 5.79 -0.91
C ALA A 177 -0.39 6.07 -2.32
N LYS A 178 -1.13 6.86 -3.13
CA LYS A 178 -0.69 7.38 -4.44
C LYS A 178 -0.07 8.77 -4.35
N HIS A 179 -0.33 9.51 -3.28
CA HIS A 179 0.32 10.78 -3.04
C HIS A 179 1.84 10.61 -3.13
N SER A 180 2.53 11.61 -3.68
CA SER A 180 3.97 11.72 -3.45
C SER A 180 4.25 11.88 -1.96
N ASN A 181 5.49 11.67 -1.54
CA ASN A 181 5.92 11.88 -0.16
C ASN A 181 5.62 13.30 0.34
N GLU A 182 5.81 14.28 -0.54
CA GLU A 182 5.54 15.69 -0.26
C GLU A 182 4.04 15.94 -0.07
N GLN A 183 3.22 15.34 -0.93
CA GLN A 183 1.76 15.42 -0.81
C GLN A 183 1.24 14.67 0.44
N ALA A 184 1.80 13.51 0.77
CA ALA A 184 1.45 12.74 1.98
C ALA A 184 1.80 13.52 3.25
N TYR A 185 2.99 14.12 3.29
CA TYR A 185 3.41 15.01 4.37
C TYR A 185 2.47 16.21 4.53
N LEU A 186 2.20 16.92 3.42
CA LEU A 186 1.34 18.10 3.43
C LEU A 186 -0.08 17.74 3.86
N PHE A 187 -0.60 16.58 3.44
CA PHE A 187 -1.91 16.08 3.84
C PHE A 187 -1.98 15.81 5.34
N ARG A 188 -0.93 15.21 5.94
CA ARG A 188 -0.90 14.98 7.39
C ARG A 188 -0.84 16.28 8.18
N LYS A 189 -0.04 17.26 7.72
CA LYS A 189 0.03 18.62 8.29
C LYS A 189 -1.33 19.33 8.15
N PHE A 190 -1.98 19.22 7.00
CA PHE A 190 -3.32 19.76 6.74
C PHE A 190 -4.36 19.19 7.71
N ALA A 191 -4.40 17.87 7.92
CA ALA A 191 -5.31 17.23 8.88
C ALA A 191 -5.03 17.67 10.33
N ALA A 192 -3.76 17.89 10.69
CA ALA A 192 -3.40 18.46 12.00
C ALA A 192 -3.89 19.91 12.17
N LEU A 193 -3.79 20.73 11.12
CA LEU A 193 -4.28 22.12 11.13
C LEU A 193 -5.82 22.22 11.04
N TRP A 194 -6.48 21.19 10.52
CA TRP A 194 -7.93 21.00 10.66
C TRP A 194 -8.33 20.67 12.10
N GLY A 195 -7.49 19.89 12.80
CA GLY A 195 -7.65 19.52 14.20
C GLY A 195 -8.27 18.14 14.42
N THR A 196 -7.91 17.14 13.62
CA THR A 196 -8.40 15.76 13.78
C THR A 196 -7.32 14.69 13.56
N ASN A 197 -7.54 13.53 14.17
CA ASN A 197 -6.82 12.29 13.87
C ASN A 197 -7.70 11.28 13.09
N ASN A 198 -8.91 11.64 12.67
CA ASN A 198 -9.71 10.88 11.68
C ASN A 198 -9.13 11.06 10.28
N VAL A 199 -7.90 10.58 10.14
CA VAL A 199 -7.07 10.58 8.95
C VAL A 199 -6.48 9.19 8.80
N ASP A 200 -6.49 8.62 7.61
CA ASP A 200 -5.89 7.31 7.35
C ASP A 200 -5.55 7.17 5.86
N HIS A 201 -4.97 6.03 5.48
CA HIS A 201 -4.74 5.64 4.09
C HIS A 201 -4.75 4.11 3.92
N GLN A 202 -4.45 3.63 2.72
CA GLN A 202 -4.53 2.22 2.33
C GLN A 202 -3.69 1.27 3.20
N ALA A 203 -2.64 1.73 3.90
CA ALA A 203 -1.89 0.82 4.78
C ALA A 203 -2.78 0.18 5.85
N ARG A 204 -3.82 0.88 6.33
CA ARG A 204 -4.78 0.33 7.30
C ARG A 204 -5.36 -1.00 6.86
N ILE A 205 -5.73 -1.08 5.59
CA ILE A 205 -6.34 -2.25 4.93
C ILE A 205 -5.32 -3.08 4.15
N CYS A 206 -4.02 -2.82 4.29
CA CYS A 206 -2.96 -3.53 3.58
C CYS A 206 -1.88 -4.09 4.51
N HIS A 207 -1.11 -3.23 5.19
CA HIS A 207 0.06 -3.63 6.00
C HIS A 207 0.08 -3.09 7.44
N SER A 208 -1.01 -2.51 7.97
CA SER A 208 -1.02 -2.00 9.34
C SER A 208 -0.60 -3.06 10.38
N THR A 209 -1.03 -4.32 10.23
CA THR A 209 -0.60 -5.44 11.09
C THR A 209 0.86 -5.84 10.92
N THR A 210 1.45 -5.60 9.73
CA THR A 210 2.90 -5.68 9.56
C THR A 210 3.58 -4.56 10.33
N VAL A 211 3.12 -3.32 10.19
CA VAL A 211 3.75 -2.16 10.84
C VAL A 211 3.75 -2.35 12.35
N ALA A 212 2.60 -2.71 12.92
CA ALA A 212 2.46 -2.99 14.34
C ALA A 212 3.27 -4.24 14.74
N GLY A 213 3.09 -5.38 14.06
CA GLY A 213 3.75 -6.63 14.40
C GLY A 213 5.28 -6.54 14.35
N VAL A 214 5.85 -6.15 13.21
CA VAL A 214 7.30 -6.08 13.00
C VAL A 214 7.94 -5.01 13.88
N ALA A 215 7.32 -3.82 14.02
CA ALA A 215 7.87 -2.79 14.91
C ALA A 215 7.90 -3.24 16.38
N ASN A 216 6.95 -4.08 16.78
CA ASN A 216 6.90 -4.68 18.10
C ASN A 216 7.79 -5.91 18.25
N VAL A 217 8.56 -6.31 17.24
CA VAL A 217 9.65 -7.30 17.36
C VAL A 217 11.01 -6.61 17.21
N TRP A 218 11.22 -5.75 16.20
CA TRP A 218 12.56 -5.26 15.78
C TRP A 218 12.77 -3.75 16.00
N GLY A 219 11.68 -3.00 16.19
CA GLY A 219 11.68 -1.55 16.39
C GLY A 219 10.98 -0.74 15.28
N TYR A 220 11.11 -1.17 14.01
CA TYR A 220 10.44 -0.54 12.86
C TYR A 220 9.58 -1.54 12.08
N GLY A 221 8.51 -1.03 11.48
CA GLY A 221 7.51 -1.81 10.77
C GLY A 221 7.80 -2.07 9.29
N ALA A 222 9.04 -1.91 8.83
CA ALA A 222 9.42 -1.87 7.42
C ALA A 222 9.97 -3.21 6.88
N MET A 223 10.03 -3.35 5.55
CA MET A 223 10.80 -4.40 4.89
C MET A 223 12.29 -4.20 5.18
N THR A 224 13.00 -5.29 5.46
CA THR A 224 14.34 -5.16 6.06
C THR A 224 15.48 -5.18 5.07
N ASN A 225 15.28 -5.77 3.91
CA ASN A 225 16.29 -5.81 2.86
C ASN A 225 15.72 -5.13 1.61
N SER A 226 16.29 -5.42 0.44
CA SER A 226 15.81 -4.93 -0.85
C SER A 226 15.39 -6.07 -1.78
N TYR A 227 14.64 -5.73 -2.84
CA TYR A 227 14.37 -6.70 -3.91
C TYR A 227 15.67 -7.24 -4.51
N ASN A 228 16.67 -6.37 -4.67
CA ASN A 228 17.96 -6.73 -5.24
C ASN A 228 18.75 -7.70 -4.35
N ASP A 229 18.71 -7.50 -3.04
CA ASP A 229 19.42 -8.32 -2.07
C ASP A 229 18.89 -9.77 -2.02
N ILE A 230 17.63 -10.01 -2.45
CA ILE A 230 17.07 -11.37 -2.63
C ILE A 230 17.94 -12.21 -3.57
N GLN A 231 18.65 -11.60 -4.52
CA GLN A 231 19.57 -12.32 -5.43
C GLN A 231 20.68 -13.06 -4.68
N LYS A 232 20.95 -12.73 -3.41
CA LYS A 232 21.94 -13.43 -2.56
C LYS A 232 21.32 -14.52 -1.69
N SER A 233 20.00 -14.65 -1.67
CA SER A 233 19.30 -15.64 -0.85
C SER A 233 19.67 -17.07 -1.24
N ARG A 234 19.79 -17.94 -0.23
CA ARG A 234 19.96 -19.38 -0.41
C ARG A 234 18.69 -20.18 -0.17
N ALA A 235 17.66 -19.60 0.44
CA ALA A 235 16.31 -20.14 0.48
C ALA A 235 15.28 -19.01 0.38
N LEU A 236 14.15 -19.29 -0.25
CA LEU A 236 13.08 -18.32 -0.50
C LEU A 236 11.77 -18.91 0.04
N PHE A 237 11.16 -18.29 1.05
CA PHE A 237 9.88 -18.72 1.60
C PHE A 237 8.80 -17.67 1.41
N PHE A 238 7.83 -17.96 0.56
CA PHE A 238 6.71 -17.08 0.27
C PHE A 238 5.47 -17.61 1.00
N ILE A 239 4.90 -16.80 1.89
CA ILE A 239 3.66 -17.12 2.60
C ILE A 239 2.73 -15.92 2.60
N GLY A 240 1.48 -16.12 2.20
CA GLY A 240 0.53 -15.01 2.03
C GLY A 240 1.00 -13.95 1.02
N SER A 241 1.82 -14.36 0.04
CA SER A 241 2.35 -13.54 -1.05
C SER A 241 2.21 -14.27 -2.38
N ASN A 242 1.68 -13.55 -3.38
CA ASN A 242 1.60 -14.01 -4.76
C ASN A 242 2.32 -13.01 -5.67
N ALA A 243 3.65 -12.94 -5.53
CA ALA A 243 4.48 -11.93 -6.18
C ALA A 243 4.44 -12.00 -7.71
N ALA A 244 4.22 -13.17 -8.33
CA ALA A 244 4.06 -13.26 -9.78
C ALA A 244 2.86 -12.46 -10.33
N GLU A 245 1.86 -12.16 -9.49
CA GLU A 245 0.70 -11.34 -9.85
C GLU A 245 0.76 -9.94 -9.22
N ALA A 246 1.12 -9.87 -7.94
CA ALA A 246 1.10 -8.63 -7.18
C ALA A 246 2.38 -7.78 -7.35
N HIS A 247 3.53 -8.41 -7.63
CA HIS A 247 4.84 -7.77 -7.76
C HIS A 247 5.67 -8.38 -8.91
N PRO A 248 5.16 -8.45 -10.15
CA PRO A 248 5.72 -9.36 -11.16
C PRO A 248 7.19 -9.06 -11.50
N VAL A 249 7.58 -7.78 -11.50
CA VAL A 249 8.97 -7.39 -11.78
C VAL A 249 9.92 -7.82 -10.65
N ALA A 250 9.45 -7.90 -9.40
CA ALA A 250 10.26 -8.40 -8.30
C ALA A 250 10.61 -9.89 -8.45
N MET A 251 9.79 -10.67 -9.17
CA MET A 251 10.08 -12.09 -9.43
C MET A 251 11.39 -12.28 -10.20
N MET A 252 11.86 -11.29 -10.96
CA MET A 252 13.16 -11.39 -11.62
C MET A 252 14.29 -11.62 -10.61
N HIS A 253 14.29 -10.90 -9.48
CA HIS A 253 15.31 -11.07 -8.44
C HIS A 253 15.17 -12.41 -7.72
N VAL A 254 13.93 -12.87 -7.51
CA VAL A 254 13.61 -14.17 -6.91
C VAL A 254 14.09 -15.31 -7.79
N LEU A 255 13.77 -15.27 -9.09
CA LEU A 255 14.17 -16.28 -10.06
C LEU A 255 15.68 -16.29 -10.26
N LYS A 256 16.33 -15.13 -10.24
CA LYS A 256 17.80 -15.06 -10.29
C LYS A 256 18.45 -15.75 -9.09
N ALA A 257 17.92 -15.57 -7.88
CA ALA A 257 18.41 -16.31 -6.71
C ALA A 257 18.19 -17.83 -6.86
N LYS A 258 17.01 -18.23 -7.34
CA LYS A 258 16.68 -19.63 -7.60
C LYS A 258 17.64 -20.27 -8.63
N GLU A 259 17.92 -19.58 -9.73
CA GLU A 259 18.74 -20.09 -10.83
C GLU A 259 20.24 -20.02 -10.55
N GLN A 260 20.73 -18.94 -9.93
CA GLN A 260 22.17 -18.72 -9.72
C GLN A 260 22.68 -19.31 -8.42
N ASN A 261 21.87 -19.30 -7.35
CA ASN A 261 22.27 -19.84 -6.04
C ASN A 261 21.69 -21.23 -5.78
N ASN A 262 20.92 -21.79 -6.72
CA ASN A 262 20.11 -22.99 -6.52
C ASN A 262 19.17 -22.86 -5.30
N ALA A 263 18.69 -21.64 -5.02
CA ALA A 263 17.87 -21.39 -3.83
C ALA A 263 16.49 -22.05 -3.96
N PRO A 264 16.10 -23.00 -3.10
CA PRO A 264 14.76 -23.55 -3.10
C PRO A 264 13.72 -22.47 -2.84
N LEU A 265 12.72 -22.41 -3.72
CA LEU A 265 11.53 -21.58 -3.59
C LEU A 265 10.39 -22.39 -2.99
N ILE A 266 9.98 -22.04 -1.77
CA ILE A 266 8.84 -22.63 -1.06
C ILE A 266 7.70 -21.63 -1.11
N VAL A 267 6.51 -22.07 -1.52
CA VAL A 267 5.29 -21.23 -1.56
C VAL A 267 4.20 -21.86 -0.71
N ALA A 268 3.78 -21.18 0.35
CA ALA A 268 2.62 -21.52 1.16
C ALA A 268 1.45 -20.61 0.80
N ASP A 269 0.41 -21.18 0.19
CA ASP A 269 -0.79 -20.47 -0.23
C ASP A 269 -1.98 -21.45 -0.28
N PRO A 270 -3.20 -21.07 0.15
CA PRO A 270 -4.38 -21.93 0.00
C PRO A 270 -4.69 -22.28 -1.47
N ARG A 271 -4.13 -21.55 -2.43
CA ARG A 271 -4.27 -21.75 -3.87
C ARG A 271 -2.95 -22.12 -4.52
N PHE A 272 -3.02 -22.92 -5.58
CA PHE A 272 -1.91 -23.08 -6.51
C PHE A 272 -1.85 -21.84 -7.43
N THR A 273 -1.09 -20.83 -7.00
CA THR A 273 -0.97 -19.53 -7.67
C THR A 273 0.05 -19.54 -8.81
N ARG A 274 0.12 -18.44 -9.60
CA ARG A 274 1.20 -18.26 -10.58
C ARG A 274 2.58 -18.21 -9.90
N THR A 275 2.68 -17.79 -8.64
CA THR A 275 3.92 -17.88 -7.87
C THR A 275 4.24 -19.33 -7.49
N ALA A 276 3.24 -20.11 -7.05
CA ALA A 276 3.41 -21.53 -6.72
C ALA A 276 3.86 -22.37 -7.94
N ALA A 277 3.47 -21.97 -9.16
CA ALA A 277 3.94 -22.61 -10.39
C ALA A 277 5.48 -22.55 -10.58
N HIS A 278 6.16 -21.63 -9.90
CA HIS A 278 7.61 -21.53 -9.90
C HIS A 278 8.26 -22.20 -8.68
N ALA A 279 7.49 -22.76 -7.74
CA ALA A 279 8.00 -23.31 -6.49
C ALA A 279 8.71 -24.65 -6.68
N ASN A 280 9.71 -24.91 -5.84
CA ASN A 280 10.24 -26.25 -5.60
C ASN A 280 9.33 -27.04 -4.66
N GLU A 281 8.69 -26.38 -3.70
CA GLU A 281 7.73 -26.98 -2.77
C GLU A 281 6.51 -26.05 -2.65
N TYR A 282 5.31 -26.60 -2.85
CA TYR A 282 4.05 -25.92 -2.62
C TYR A 282 3.34 -26.50 -1.40
N ILE A 283 2.98 -25.62 -0.45
CA ILE A 283 2.25 -25.96 0.77
C ILE A 283 0.84 -25.39 0.65
N ARG A 284 -0.15 -26.27 0.46
CA ARG A 284 -1.56 -25.90 0.56
C ARG A 284 -1.99 -26.01 2.01
N PHE A 285 -2.43 -24.91 2.61
CA PHE A 285 -2.94 -24.88 3.97
C PHE A 285 -4.31 -24.20 4.03
N ARG A 286 -5.08 -24.46 5.09
CA ARG A 286 -6.38 -23.83 5.33
C ARG A 286 -6.20 -22.32 5.59
N PRO A 287 -6.97 -21.42 4.93
CA PRO A 287 -6.93 -19.99 5.24
C PRO A 287 -7.16 -19.72 6.75
N GLY A 288 -6.40 -18.78 7.30
CA GLY A 288 -6.52 -18.37 8.71
C GLY A 288 -5.77 -19.25 9.70
N THR A 289 -4.86 -20.13 9.25
CA THR A 289 -4.07 -21.01 10.13
C THR A 289 -2.56 -20.81 10.00
N ASP A 290 -2.13 -19.60 9.63
CA ASP A 290 -0.72 -19.29 9.38
C ASP A 290 0.15 -19.47 10.62
N VAL A 291 -0.32 -19.08 11.81
CA VAL A 291 0.42 -19.27 13.08
C VAL A 291 0.70 -20.75 13.33
N ALA A 292 -0.31 -21.61 13.20
CA ALA A 292 -0.19 -23.05 13.36
C ALA A 292 0.83 -23.65 12.38
N LEU A 293 0.80 -23.21 11.11
CA LEU A 293 1.75 -23.65 10.08
C LEU A 293 3.19 -23.27 10.44
N ILE A 294 3.42 -22.02 10.85
CA ILE A 294 4.76 -21.53 11.20
C ILE A 294 5.29 -22.20 12.46
N TRP A 295 4.45 -22.41 13.47
CA TRP A 295 4.80 -23.17 14.67
C TRP A 295 5.10 -24.63 14.36
N GLY A 296 4.39 -25.28 13.43
CA GLY A 296 4.76 -26.62 12.97
C GLY A 296 6.12 -26.69 12.28
N ILE A 297 6.47 -25.70 11.46
CA ILE A 297 7.81 -25.59 10.86
C ILE A 297 8.87 -25.39 11.96
N LEU A 298 8.64 -24.45 12.87
CA LEU A 298 9.56 -24.14 13.97
C LEU A 298 9.71 -25.31 14.95
N TRP A 299 8.65 -26.10 15.17
CA TRP A 299 8.69 -27.32 15.96
C TRP A 299 9.76 -28.26 15.42
N HIS A 300 9.74 -28.54 14.10
CA HIS A 300 10.77 -29.37 13.48
C HIS A 300 12.18 -28.77 13.59
N VAL A 301 12.33 -27.44 13.44
CA VAL A 301 13.62 -26.78 13.62
C VAL A 301 14.16 -27.03 15.04
N LEU A 302 13.34 -26.83 16.07
CA LEU A 302 13.74 -26.98 17.48
C LEU A 302 13.98 -28.44 17.88
N GLN A 303 13.13 -29.38 17.44
CA GLN A 303 13.32 -30.81 17.75
C GLN A 303 14.61 -31.39 17.15
N ASN A 304 15.12 -30.79 16.08
CA ASN A 304 16.37 -31.22 15.43
C ASN A 304 17.58 -30.35 15.82
N GLY A 305 17.42 -29.36 16.70
CA GLY A 305 18.48 -28.45 17.11
C GLY A 305 19.03 -27.60 15.96
N TRP A 306 18.20 -27.30 14.95
CA TRP A 306 18.61 -26.58 13.75
C TRP A 306 18.62 -25.06 13.96
N GLU A 307 18.04 -24.52 15.02
CA GLU A 307 18.03 -23.08 15.30
C GLU A 307 19.44 -22.48 15.44
N ASP A 308 19.58 -21.19 15.14
CA ASP A 308 20.82 -20.44 15.37
C ASP A 308 20.92 -20.01 16.84
N LYS A 309 21.54 -20.86 17.66
CA LYS A 309 21.66 -20.66 19.11
C LYS A 309 22.48 -19.43 19.49
N ASP A 310 23.54 -19.13 18.74
CA ASP A 310 24.41 -17.97 19.01
C ASP A 310 23.67 -16.67 18.69
N TYR A 311 22.99 -16.61 17.54
CA TYR A 311 22.17 -15.46 17.18
C TYR A 311 21.06 -15.22 18.21
N ILE A 312 20.35 -16.27 18.62
CA ILE A 312 19.27 -16.16 19.62
C ILE A 312 19.82 -15.62 20.94
N ALA A 313 20.93 -16.17 21.45
CA ALA A 313 21.52 -15.75 22.71
C ALA A 313 21.90 -14.26 22.71
N LYS A 314 22.57 -13.82 21.64
CA LYS A 314 23.11 -12.45 21.53
C LYS A 314 22.05 -11.40 21.20
N ARG A 315 21.04 -11.75 20.39
CA ARG A 315 20.18 -10.77 19.71
C ARG A 315 18.68 -10.97 19.94
N VAL A 316 18.22 -11.98 20.68
CA VAL A 316 16.79 -12.28 20.83
C VAL A 316 16.36 -12.38 22.28
N TYR A 317 15.25 -11.73 22.63
CA TYR A 317 14.61 -11.78 23.95
C TYR A 317 13.30 -12.57 23.91
N GLY A 318 13.04 -13.37 24.95
CA GLY A 318 11.77 -14.10 25.14
C GLY A 318 11.58 -15.32 24.23
N PHE A 319 12.69 -15.94 23.79
CA PHE A 319 12.61 -17.12 22.91
C PHE A 319 12.17 -18.39 23.67
N ASP A 320 12.36 -18.46 24.99
CA ASP A 320 11.89 -19.59 25.80
C ASP A 320 10.36 -19.66 25.86
N ASP A 321 9.67 -18.52 25.92
CA ASP A 321 8.21 -18.47 25.81
C ASP A 321 7.73 -18.99 24.45
N ILE A 322 8.49 -18.72 23.38
CA ILE A 322 8.23 -19.29 22.05
C ILE A 322 8.43 -20.79 22.05
N ARG A 323 9.51 -21.31 22.66
CA ARG A 323 9.73 -22.76 22.77
C ARG A 323 8.56 -23.45 23.47
N ALA A 324 8.06 -22.86 24.56
CA ALA A 324 6.93 -23.37 25.31
C ALA A 324 5.63 -23.38 24.49
N GLU A 325 5.38 -22.35 23.69
CA GLU A 325 4.21 -22.32 22.80
C GLU A 325 4.35 -23.32 21.64
N VAL A 326 5.49 -23.32 20.95
CA VAL A 326 5.76 -24.19 19.80
C VAL A 326 5.67 -25.67 20.18
N ALA A 327 6.04 -26.06 21.40
CA ALA A 327 5.94 -27.44 21.88
C ALA A 327 4.52 -28.03 21.79
N LYS A 328 3.47 -27.19 21.77
CA LYS A 328 2.06 -27.61 21.62
C LYS A 328 1.68 -27.98 20.19
N TRP A 329 2.48 -27.58 19.21
CA TRP A 329 2.21 -27.72 17.78
C TRP A 329 2.94 -28.94 17.19
N THR A 330 2.58 -30.13 17.67
CA THR A 330 3.12 -31.40 17.14
C THR A 330 2.69 -31.60 15.68
N PRO A 331 3.39 -32.46 14.91
CA PRO A 331 3.00 -32.82 13.54
C PRO A 331 1.50 -33.13 13.38
N GLU A 332 0.93 -33.90 14.31
CA GLU A 332 -0.47 -34.32 14.29
C GLU A 332 -1.41 -33.15 14.55
N GLU A 333 -1.08 -32.27 15.50
CA GLU A 333 -1.90 -31.11 15.83
C GLU A 333 -1.89 -30.09 14.69
N VAL A 334 -0.73 -29.86 14.08
CA VAL A 334 -0.61 -28.97 12.93
C VAL A 334 -1.39 -29.52 11.74
N GLU A 335 -1.32 -30.82 11.47
CA GLU A 335 -2.12 -31.44 10.42
C GLU A 335 -3.63 -31.32 10.70
N ARG A 336 -4.05 -31.52 11.96
CA ARG A 336 -5.46 -31.37 12.40
C ARG A 336 -6.00 -29.96 12.15
N VAL A 337 -5.20 -28.93 12.40
CA VAL A 337 -5.62 -27.53 12.29
C VAL A 337 -5.48 -26.99 10.86
N THR A 338 -4.35 -27.26 10.21
CA THR A 338 -3.95 -26.63 8.93
C THR A 338 -4.28 -27.50 7.70
N GLY A 339 -4.38 -28.81 7.88
CA GLY A 339 -4.46 -29.79 6.81
C GLY A 339 -3.11 -30.15 6.17
N VAL A 340 -1.98 -29.64 6.68
CA VAL A 340 -0.65 -29.90 6.12
C VAL A 340 0.03 -31.06 6.84
N PRO A 341 0.47 -32.12 6.11
CA PRO A 341 1.16 -33.24 6.74
C PRO A 341 2.46 -32.82 7.42
N GLY A 342 2.70 -33.31 8.64
CA GLY A 342 3.94 -33.03 9.37
C GLY A 342 5.20 -33.48 8.62
N SER A 343 5.12 -34.57 7.84
CA SER A 343 6.24 -35.02 7.00
C SER A 343 6.64 -33.99 5.93
N GLN A 344 5.69 -33.20 5.42
CA GLN A 344 5.97 -32.09 4.52
C GLN A 344 6.67 -30.95 5.27
N LEU A 345 6.16 -30.58 6.45
CA LEU A 345 6.75 -29.51 7.25
C LEU A 345 8.16 -29.84 7.73
N GLN A 346 8.45 -31.11 8.01
CA GLN A 346 9.81 -31.56 8.31
C GLN A 346 10.77 -31.30 7.14
N ARG A 347 10.36 -31.61 5.89
CA ARG A 347 11.18 -31.33 4.69
C ARG A 347 11.40 -29.83 4.50
N VAL A 348 10.34 -29.04 4.67
CA VAL A 348 10.40 -27.56 4.57
C VAL A 348 11.34 -27.00 5.62
N ALA A 349 11.18 -27.38 6.90
CA ALA A 349 12.04 -26.95 7.99
C ALA A 349 13.52 -27.29 7.74
N ARG A 350 13.80 -28.52 7.28
CA ARG A 350 15.16 -28.94 6.91
C ARG A 350 15.72 -28.11 5.77
N THR A 351 14.90 -27.85 4.75
CA THR A 351 15.29 -27.06 3.58
C THR A 351 15.68 -25.63 4.00
N LEU A 352 14.86 -24.98 4.82
CA LEU A 352 15.13 -23.63 5.33
C LEU A 352 16.37 -23.60 6.24
N ALA A 353 16.55 -24.60 7.11
CA ALA A 353 17.69 -24.67 8.00
C ALA A 353 19.02 -24.94 7.27
N SER A 354 19.00 -25.78 6.23
CA SER A 354 20.21 -26.19 5.51
C SER A 354 20.68 -25.17 4.47
N ASN A 355 19.84 -24.19 4.13
CA ASN A 355 20.10 -23.23 3.06
C ASN A 355 20.03 -21.78 3.57
N ARG A 356 20.88 -21.45 4.54
CA ARG A 356 20.99 -20.10 5.12
C ARG A 356 22.10 -19.26 4.45
N PRO A 357 21.90 -17.93 4.30
CA PRO A 357 20.74 -17.17 4.75
C PRO A 357 19.51 -17.37 3.85
N GLY A 358 18.34 -17.42 4.47
CA GLY A 358 17.04 -17.54 3.79
C GLY A 358 16.20 -16.29 3.99
N THR A 359 15.37 -15.94 3.00
CA THR A 359 14.45 -14.80 3.08
C THR A 359 12.99 -15.27 3.16
N LEU A 360 12.19 -14.55 3.96
CA LEU A 360 10.75 -14.78 4.08
C LEU A 360 9.99 -13.59 3.50
N VAL A 361 9.07 -13.87 2.56
CA VAL A 361 8.27 -12.88 1.84
C VAL A 361 6.79 -13.06 2.16
N TRP A 362 6.12 -11.98 2.56
CA TRP A 362 4.67 -11.93 2.71
C TRP A 362 4.06 -10.63 2.20
N CYS A 363 2.74 -10.67 1.99
CA CYS A 363 1.92 -9.49 1.69
C CYS A 363 0.57 -9.64 2.44
N MET A 364 -0.55 -9.46 1.73
CA MET A 364 -1.87 -9.39 2.34
C MET A 364 -2.43 -10.72 2.84
N GLY A 365 -1.91 -11.85 2.35
CA GLY A 365 -2.36 -13.16 2.81
C GLY A 365 -2.09 -13.37 4.29
N GLY A 366 -1.00 -12.81 4.82
CA GLY A 366 -0.73 -12.85 6.27
C GLY A 366 -1.42 -11.74 7.06
N THR A 367 -1.59 -10.55 6.46
CA THR A 367 -1.99 -9.35 7.23
C THR A 367 -3.49 -9.20 7.43
N GLN A 368 -4.32 -9.62 6.49
CA GLN A 368 -5.77 -9.36 6.46
C GLN A 368 -6.58 -10.45 7.19
N HIS A 369 -6.30 -10.56 8.49
CA HIS A 369 -6.93 -11.47 9.45
C HIS A 369 -7.20 -10.73 10.76
N HIS A 370 -8.18 -11.19 11.55
CA HIS A 370 -8.45 -10.66 12.89
C HIS A 370 -7.30 -10.93 13.90
N ILE A 371 -6.40 -11.85 13.54
CA ILE A 371 -5.12 -12.11 14.21
C ILE A 371 -3.91 -11.80 13.32
N GLY A 372 -4.04 -10.90 12.35
CA GLY A 372 -2.95 -10.57 11.41
C GLY A 372 -1.66 -10.12 12.10
N ASN A 373 -1.76 -9.48 13.26
CA ASN A 373 -0.62 -9.12 14.10
C ASN A 373 0.13 -10.36 14.68
N ASN A 374 -0.56 -11.47 14.96
CA ASN A 374 0.08 -12.73 15.37
C ASN A 374 0.79 -13.38 14.18
N ASN A 375 0.15 -13.43 13.00
CA ASN A 375 0.75 -13.98 11.78
C ASN A 375 2.09 -13.32 11.46
N THR A 376 2.12 -11.99 11.37
CA THR A 376 3.34 -11.25 11.00
C THR A 376 4.45 -11.43 12.04
N ARG A 377 4.11 -11.53 13.33
CA ARG A 377 5.08 -11.80 14.38
C ARG A 377 5.60 -13.23 14.36
N ALA A 378 4.78 -14.23 14.05
CA ALA A 378 5.23 -15.61 13.89
C ALA A 378 6.25 -15.72 12.74
N TYR A 379 6.02 -15.03 11.62
CA TYR A 379 6.98 -14.97 10.50
C TYR A 379 8.33 -14.38 10.93
N CYS A 380 8.29 -13.30 11.71
CA CYS A 380 9.50 -12.71 12.26
C CYS A 380 10.25 -13.66 13.19
N VAL A 381 9.53 -14.34 14.09
CA VAL A 381 10.12 -15.29 15.05
C VAL A 381 10.80 -16.46 14.34
N LEU A 382 10.20 -16.99 13.26
CA LEU A 382 10.85 -18.00 12.44
C LEU A 382 12.19 -17.49 11.87
N GLN A 383 12.22 -16.27 11.33
CA GLN A 383 13.47 -15.70 10.79
C GLN A 383 14.52 -15.39 11.88
N LEU A 384 14.10 -15.05 13.10
CA LEU A 384 14.99 -14.92 14.26
C LEU A 384 15.56 -16.28 14.69
N ALA A 385 14.73 -17.33 14.72
CA ALA A 385 15.17 -18.69 15.05
C ALA A 385 16.22 -19.22 14.06
N LEU A 386 16.14 -18.80 12.79
CA LEU A 386 17.08 -19.20 11.74
C LEU A 386 18.29 -18.24 11.60
N GLY A 387 18.38 -17.16 12.40
CA GLY A 387 19.49 -16.20 12.34
C GLY A 387 19.55 -15.36 11.06
N ASN A 388 18.41 -15.19 10.37
CA ASN A 388 18.39 -14.60 9.02
C ASN A 388 18.27 -13.06 9.00
N VAL A 389 17.90 -12.41 10.12
CA VAL A 389 17.64 -10.97 10.15
C VAL A 389 18.92 -10.16 10.31
N GLY A 390 19.08 -9.09 9.51
CA GLY A 390 20.32 -8.29 9.49
C GLY A 390 21.43 -8.94 8.67
N VAL A 391 21.08 -9.83 7.74
CA VAL A 391 22.01 -10.60 6.90
C VAL A 391 21.66 -10.38 5.42
N ALA A 392 22.68 -10.17 4.59
CA ALA A 392 22.51 -10.09 3.13
C ALA A 392 21.98 -11.41 2.55
N GLY A 393 20.96 -11.35 1.70
CA GLY A 393 20.21 -12.52 1.21
C GLY A 393 19.22 -13.10 2.21
N GLY A 394 19.13 -12.54 3.43
CA GLY A 394 18.22 -12.98 4.49
C GLY A 394 16.98 -12.10 4.64
N GLY A 395 16.66 -11.82 5.90
CA GLY A 395 15.69 -10.83 6.33
C GLY A 395 14.23 -11.19 6.08
N THR A 396 13.37 -10.21 6.31
CA THR A 396 11.95 -10.29 5.97
C THR A 396 11.63 -9.28 4.88
N ASN A 397 11.32 -9.80 3.69
CA ASN A 397 11.07 -9.01 2.51
C ASN A 397 9.57 -8.80 2.31
N ILE A 398 9.09 -7.70 2.86
CA ILE A 398 7.66 -7.46 3.05
C ILE A 398 7.11 -6.64 1.90
N PHE A 399 6.67 -7.32 0.85
CA PHE A 399 6.25 -6.68 -0.39
C PHE A 399 4.98 -5.85 -0.19
N ARG A 400 5.15 -4.53 -0.20
CA ARG A 400 4.10 -3.53 0.03
C ARG A 400 3.08 -3.48 -1.10
N GLY A 401 1.89 -2.92 -0.86
CA GLY A 401 0.84 -2.75 -1.88
C GLY A 401 1.15 -1.67 -2.93
N HIS A 402 0.51 -0.51 -2.79
CA HIS A 402 0.65 0.63 -3.69
C HIS A 402 2.09 1.15 -3.76
N ASP A 403 2.43 1.79 -4.88
CA ASP A 403 3.69 2.44 -5.23
C ASP A 403 4.28 3.31 -4.12
N ASN A 404 3.46 4.06 -3.38
CA ASN A 404 3.93 4.89 -2.26
C ASN A 404 3.26 4.59 -0.91
N VAL A 405 2.75 3.37 -0.69
CA VAL A 405 2.17 3.02 0.63
C VAL A 405 3.20 3.05 1.75
N GLN A 406 4.47 2.78 1.44
CA GLN A 406 5.55 2.92 2.41
C GLN A 406 5.73 4.39 2.79
N GLY A 407 5.81 5.29 1.81
CA GLY A 407 5.92 6.73 2.05
C GLY A 407 4.72 7.29 2.81
N ALA A 408 3.49 7.05 2.35
CA ALA A 408 2.30 7.53 3.07
C ALA A 408 2.22 7.04 4.53
N THR A 409 2.74 5.84 4.83
CA THR A 409 2.92 5.35 6.20
C THR A 409 4.02 6.12 6.94
N ASP A 410 5.19 6.29 6.31
CA ASP A 410 6.33 7.03 6.87
C ASP A 410 5.95 8.48 7.21
N PHE A 411 5.11 9.11 6.39
CA PHE A 411 4.59 10.47 6.57
C PHE A 411 3.36 10.56 7.48
N GLY A 412 2.97 9.45 8.11
CA GLY A 412 1.97 9.45 9.18
C GLY A 412 0.56 9.78 8.72
N VAL A 413 0.18 9.46 7.47
CA VAL A 413 -1.21 9.55 6.98
C VAL A 413 -2.04 8.42 7.60
N THR A 414 -2.09 8.37 8.92
CA THR A 414 -2.59 7.26 9.73
C THR A 414 -3.27 7.81 10.97
N SER A 415 -4.25 7.07 11.49
CA SER A 415 -5.06 7.56 12.60
C SER A 415 -4.33 7.53 13.96
N ASP A 416 -3.10 7.00 14.01
CA ASP A 416 -2.34 6.73 15.24
C ASP A 416 -0.94 7.36 15.30
N SER A 417 -0.52 8.09 14.26
CA SER A 417 0.83 8.65 14.24
C SER A 417 0.95 10.01 13.54
N LEU A 418 2.09 10.64 13.80
CA LEU A 418 2.63 11.82 13.10
C LEU A 418 3.77 11.36 12.17
N PRO A 419 4.19 12.21 11.20
CA PRO A 419 5.24 11.82 10.26
C PRO A 419 6.49 11.37 11.01
N GLY A 420 7.19 10.35 10.50
CA GLY A 420 8.34 9.71 11.14
C GLY A 420 7.97 8.69 12.23
N TYR A 421 6.74 8.14 12.26
CA TYR A 421 6.30 7.22 13.32
C TYR A 421 6.39 7.82 14.73
N TYR A 422 6.32 9.16 14.85
CA TYR A 422 6.11 9.78 16.16
C TYR A 422 4.67 9.48 16.59
N GLY A 423 4.49 9.09 17.85
CA GLY A 423 3.14 8.86 18.40
C GLY A 423 2.34 10.15 18.52
N LEU A 424 1.16 10.07 19.13
CA LEU A 424 0.27 11.21 19.33
C LEU A 424 0.44 11.90 20.68
N ALA A 425 1.43 11.51 21.50
CA ALA A 425 1.67 12.15 22.79
C ALA A 425 2.16 13.61 22.64
N GLU A 426 1.93 14.44 23.66
CA GLU A 426 2.35 15.86 23.68
C GLU A 426 3.78 16.11 23.17
N GLY A 427 4.76 15.30 23.59
CA GLY A 427 6.16 15.46 23.18
C GLY A 427 6.36 15.37 21.65
N ALA A 428 5.62 14.49 20.98
CA ALA A 428 5.64 14.33 19.54
C ALA A 428 4.97 15.50 18.82
N TRP A 429 3.85 16.00 19.36
CA TRP A 429 3.20 17.19 18.83
C TRP A 429 4.05 18.45 19.02
N ARG A 430 4.72 18.60 20.17
CA ARG A 430 5.68 19.69 20.40
C ARG A 430 6.85 19.62 19.42
N HIS A 431 7.31 18.42 19.08
CA HIS A 431 8.32 18.22 18.04
C HIS A 431 7.85 18.75 16.68
N TRP A 432 6.70 18.29 16.21
CA TRP A 432 6.18 18.73 14.92
C TRP A 432 5.76 20.20 14.89
N ALA A 433 5.26 20.75 16.00
CA ALA A 433 5.02 22.17 16.13
C ALA A 433 6.30 22.99 15.96
N ARG A 434 7.44 22.55 16.53
CA ARG A 434 8.75 23.19 16.29
C ARG A 434 9.19 23.08 14.84
N VAL A 435 8.99 21.93 14.18
CA VAL A 435 9.36 21.74 12.76
C VAL A 435 8.56 22.66 11.85
N TRP A 436 7.26 22.84 12.12
CA TRP A 436 6.38 23.75 11.38
C TRP A 436 6.54 25.21 11.78
N ASP A 437 7.40 25.49 12.77
CA ASP A 437 7.59 26.81 13.37
C ASP A 437 6.27 27.40 13.91
N LEU A 438 5.39 26.58 14.49
CA LEU A 438 4.11 26.97 15.07
C LEU A 438 4.12 26.83 16.60
N PRO A 439 3.44 27.72 17.35
CA PRO A 439 3.20 27.50 18.77
C PRO A 439 2.35 26.23 18.99
N TYR A 440 2.78 25.37 19.91
CA TYR A 440 2.05 24.13 20.24
C TYR A 440 0.60 24.42 20.65
N ASP A 441 0.37 25.49 21.43
CA ASP A 441 -0.97 25.84 21.91
C ASP A 441 -1.90 26.25 20.77
N ASP A 442 -1.38 26.79 19.66
CA ASP A 442 -2.19 27.16 18.50
C ASP A 442 -2.57 25.94 17.65
N VAL A 443 -1.72 24.90 17.64
CA VAL A 443 -2.08 23.59 17.08
C VAL A 443 -3.13 22.92 17.96
N LEU A 444 -2.93 22.91 19.29
CA LEU A 444 -3.84 22.28 20.26
C LEU A 444 -5.25 22.86 20.21
N LYS A 445 -5.40 24.19 20.13
CA LYS A 445 -6.71 24.87 20.07
C LYS A 445 -7.58 24.45 18.88
N ARG A 446 -7.02 23.81 17.86
CA ARG A 446 -7.75 23.35 16.67
C ARG A 446 -8.47 22.03 16.91
N PHE A 447 -8.02 21.24 17.87
CA PHE A 447 -8.63 19.97 18.28
C PHE A 447 -9.77 20.22 19.28
N GLY A 448 -10.74 19.31 19.34
CA GLY A 448 -11.83 19.39 20.31
C GLY A 448 -11.37 19.30 21.76
N SER A 449 -10.24 18.65 22.02
CA SER A 449 -9.56 18.61 23.33
C SER A 449 -8.14 18.05 23.18
N LYS A 450 -7.32 18.22 24.23
CA LYS A 450 -6.01 17.54 24.34
C LYS A 450 -6.16 16.02 24.26
N ALA A 451 -7.16 15.45 24.93
CA ALA A 451 -7.42 14.01 24.91
C ALA A 451 -7.70 13.50 23.49
N LEU A 452 -8.46 14.25 22.68
CA LEU A 452 -8.72 13.88 21.28
C LEU A 452 -7.46 13.99 20.41
N MET A 453 -6.65 15.03 20.60
CA MET A 453 -5.36 15.22 19.93
C MET A 453 -4.37 14.08 20.22
N GLU A 454 -4.38 13.54 21.44
CA GLU A 454 -3.49 12.46 21.89
C GLU A 454 -4.08 11.05 21.67
N SER A 455 -5.35 10.95 21.26
CA SER A 455 -6.02 9.68 20.95
C SER A 455 -5.96 9.33 19.48
N THR A 456 -5.97 8.02 19.18
CA THR A 456 -6.14 7.52 17.81
C THR A 456 -7.48 7.95 17.23
N GLY A 457 -7.55 8.23 15.93
CA GLY A 457 -8.81 8.40 15.20
C GLY A 457 -9.51 7.08 14.85
N ILE A 458 -10.68 7.18 14.23
CA ILE A 458 -11.34 6.04 13.59
C ILE A 458 -10.52 5.63 12.35
N PRO A 459 -10.19 4.35 12.16
CA PRO A 459 -9.42 3.88 11.01
C PRO A 459 -10.32 3.78 9.77
N VAL A 460 -9.73 3.86 8.57
CA VAL A 460 -10.52 3.77 7.33
C VAL A 460 -11.30 2.45 7.25
N SER A 461 -10.76 1.33 7.73
CA SER A 461 -11.50 0.06 7.77
C SER A 461 -12.82 0.09 8.56
N ARG A 462 -13.05 1.13 9.38
CA ARG A 462 -14.19 1.29 10.28
C ARG A 462 -14.91 2.65 10.11
N TRP A 463 -14.56 3.47 9.12
CA TRP A 463 -15.12 4.84 8.98
C TRP A 463 -16.66 4.84 8.91
N PHE A 464 -17.23 3.84 8.23
CA PHE A 464 -18.67 3.68 8.07
C PHE A 464 -19.36 3.26 9.38
N ASP A 465 -18.68 2.52 10.26
CA ASP A 465 -19.19 2.29 11.62
C ASP A 465 -19.20 3.61 12.41
N GLY A 466 -18.22 4.50 12.19
CA GLY A 466 -18.22 5.86 12.75
C GLY A 466 -19.39 6.75 12.31
N VAL A 467 -20.13 6.37 11.27
CA VAL A 467 -21.35 7.03 10.78
C VAL A 467 -22.62 6.34 11.28
N LEU A 468 -22.61 5.00 11.26
CA LEU A 468 -23.79 4.18 11.50
C LEU A 468 -24.04 3.91 12.98
N GLU A 469 -22.98 3.82 13.77
CA GLU A 469 -23.04 3.50 15.19
C GLU A 469 -23.75 4.61 15.99
N ALA A 470 -24.39 4.22 17.10
CA ALA A 470 -25.00 5.16 18.02
C ALA A 470 -23.93 6.06 18.64
N LYS A 471 -24.26 7.34 18.85
CA LYS A 471 -23.31 8.33 19.36
C LYS A 471 -22.70 7.91 20.70
N GLU A 472 -23.51 7.29 21.55
CA GLU A 472 -23.17 6.85 22.91
C GLU A 472 -22.13 5.70 22.90
N ASN A 473 -22.02 5.00 21.77
CA ASN A 473 -21.07 3.91 21.57
C ASN A 473 -19.74 4.38 20.99
N LEU A 474 -19.62 5.64 20.56
CA LEU A 474 -18.38 6.21 20.04
C LEU A 474 -17.56 6.88 21.17
N ASP A 475 -16.23 6.87 21.05
CA ASP A 475 -15.36 7.62 21.98
C ASP A 475 -15.06 9.05 21.51
N GLN A 476 -15.56 9.43 20.33
CA GLN A 476 -15.56 10.82 19.87
C GLN A 476 -16.92 11.50 20.11
N PRO A 477 -16.96 12.84 20.28
CA PRO A 477 -18.17 13.53 20.72
C PRO A 477 -19.38 13.39 19.80
N ASN A 478 -19.17 13.22 18.50
CA ASN A 478 -20.23 13.12 17.50
C ASN A 478 -19.83 12.12 16.38
N PRO A 479 -20.81 11.47 15.74
CA PRO A 479 -20.58 10.63 14.58
C PRO A 479 -19.92 11.37 13.40
N VAL A 480 -19.27 10.62 12.52
CA VAL A 480 -18.76 11.14 11.25
C VAL A 480 -19.94 11.60 10.38
N LYS A 481 -19.85 12.82 9.88
CA LYS A 481 -20.87 13.50 9.06
C LYS A 481 -20.36 13.93 7.70
N GLY A 482 -19.05 14.19 7.58
CA GLY A 482 -18.38 14.47 6.31
C GLY A 482 -17.32 13.41 6.02
N MET A 483 -17.28 12.91 4.79
CA MET A 483 -16.24 11.98 4.32
C MET A 483 -15.59 12.52 3.06
N VAL A 484 -14.26 12.69 3.11
CA VAL A 484 -13.44 13.08 1.97
C VAL A 484 -12.59 11.88 1.57
N PHE A 485 -12.96 11.21 0.47
CA PHE A 485 -12.16 10.17 -0.17
C PHE A 485 -11.15 10.82 -1.11
N TRP A 486 -9.87 10.80 -0.76
CA TRP A 486 -8.81 11.36 -1.61
C TRP A 486 -7.90 10.22 -2.09
N GLY A 487 -7.98 9.89 -3.39
CA GLY A 487 -7.18 8.83 -4.00
C GLY A 487 -7.37 7.46 -3.37
N HIS A 488 -8.61 7.08 -3.04
CA HIS A 488 -8.94 5.79 -2.41
C HIS A 488 -10.31 5.28 -2.89
N ALA A 489 -10.37 3.99 -3.24
CA ALA A 489 -11.59 3.34 -3.72
C ALA A 489 -12.28 2.49 -2.63
N PRO A 490 -13.62 2.46 -2.56
CA PRO A 490 -14.37 1.83 -1.46
C PRO A 490 -14.45 0.31 -1.58
N ASN A 491 -14.37 -0.23 -2.80
CA ASN A 491 -14.42 -1.66 -3.08
C ASN A 491 -13.23 -2.47 -2.55
N SER A 492 -12.19 -1.79 -2.07
CA SER A 492 -11.07 -2.41 -1.35
C SER A 492 -11.37 -2.70 0.13
N GLN A 493 -12.51 -2.25 0.65
CA GLN A 493 -12.93 -2.39 2.05
C GLN A 493 -14.09 -3.39 2.19
N VAL A 494 -14.20 -4.10 3.31
CA VAL A 494 -15.31 -5.05 3.59
C VAL A 494 -16.66 -4.35 3.80
N ARG A 495 -17.74 -5.15 3.85
CA ARG A 495 -19.10 -4.71 4.23
C ARG A 495 -19.64 -3.57 3.36
N LEU A 496 -19.44 -3.64 2.04
CA LEU A 496 -19.96 -2.63 1.09
C LEU A 496 -21.45 -2.29 1.27
N PRO A 497 -22.37 -3.23 1.59
CA PRO A 497 -23.76 -2.88 1.88
C PRO A 497 -23.92 -1.90 3.06
N ASP A 498 -23.12 -2.03 4.11
CA ASP A 498 -23.13 -1.09 5.23
C ASP A 498 -22.44 0.22 4.85
N MET A 499 -21.35 0.14 4.09
CA MET A 499 -20.70 1.32 3.55
C MET A 499 -21.63 2.17 2.68
N LYS A 500 -22.45 1.56 1.83
CA LYS A 500 -23.49 2.24 1.04
C LYS A 500 -24.46 3.01 1.94
N LYS A 501 -24.99 2.35 2.99
CA LYS A 501 -25.88 3.00 3.98
C LYS A 501 -25.18 4.18 4.67
N ALA A 502 -23.91 4.04 5.05
CA ALA A 502 -23.13 5.10 5.65
C ALA A 502 -22.96 6.29 4.69
N MET A 503 -22.58 6.02 3.44
CA MET A 503 -22.45 7.04 2.40
C MET A 503 -23.75 7.82 2.17
N GLU A 504 -24.91 7.17 2.30
CA GLU A 504 -26.23 7.81 2.17
C GLU A 504 -26.62 8.65 3.39
N LYS A 505 -26.12 8.33 4.58
CA LYS A 505 -26.39 9.06 5.83
C LYS A 505 -25.50 10.30 6.03
N LEU A 506 -24.35 10.38 5.35
CA LEU A 506 -23.45 11.53 5.46
C LEU A 506 -24.12 12.85 5.05
N GLU A 507 -23.76 13.93 5.72
CA GLU A 507 -24.14 15.29 5.31
C GLU A 507 -23.34 15.79 4.10
N LEU A 508 -22.14 15.25 3.89
CA LEU A 508 -21.28 15.60 2.76
C LEU A 508 -20.40 14.40 2.37
N LEU A 509 -20.35 14.11 1.08
CA LEU A 509 -19.42 13.14 0.48
C LEU A 509 -18.60 13.85 -0.60
N VAL A 510 -17.28 13.69 -0.56
CA VAL A 510 -16.36 14.28 -1.55
C VAL A 510 -15.40 13.19 -2.01
N VAL A 511 -15.20 13.09 -3.33
CA VAL A 511 -14.18 12.23 -3.93
C VAL A 511 -13.20 13.12 -4.69
N VAL A 512 -11.92 13.00 -4.36
CA VAL A 512 -10.82 13.69 -5.03
C VAL A 512 -9.94 12.62 -5.68
N ASP A 513 -10.01 12.51 -7.00
CA ASP A 513 -9.39 11.40 -7.73
C ASP A 513 -9.26 11.72 -9.24
N PRO A 514 -8.25 11.20 -9.95
CA PRO A 514 -8.19 11.29 -11.41
C PRO A 514 -9.30 10.49 -12.14
N TYR A 515 -9.94 9.52 -11.48
CA TYR A 515 -11.02 8.70 -12.04
C TYR A 515 -12.26 8.75 -11.13
N PRO A 516 -13.49 8.64 -11.66
CA PRO A 516 -14.64 8.41 -10.82
C PRO A 516 -14.54 7.01 -10.20
N THR A 517 -14.13 6.93 -8.94
CA THR A 517 -14.06 5.65 -8.23
C THR A 517 -15.45 5.04 -8.04
N MET A 518 -15.53 3.78 -7.60
CA MET A 518 -16.83 3.16 -7.26
C MET A 518 -17.65 3.98 -6.23
N THR A 519 -17.03 4.85 -5.43
CA THR A 519 -17.75 5.77 -4.53
C THR A 519 -18.72 6.66 -5.31
N ALA A 520 -18.39 7.06 -6.54
CA ALA A 520 -19.22 7.89 -7.41
C ALA A 520 -20.58 7.28 -7.75
N VAL A 521 -20.72 5.95 -7.67
CA VAL A 521 -21.92 5.25 -8.15
C VAL A 521 -22.59 4.35 -7.13
N LEU A 522 -21.90 4.03 -6.03
CA LEU A 522 -22.42 3.14 -4.99
C LEU A 522 -23.64 3.71 -4.25
N PRO A 523 -23.62 4.95 -3.71
CA PRO A 523 -24.75 5.48 -2.94
C PRO A 523 -25.83 6.09 -3.84
N ASP A 524 -27.09 6.06 -3.38
CA ASP A 524 -28.24 6.69 -4.06
C ASP A 524 -28.45 8.16 -3.64
N ARG A 525 -27.35 8.91 -3.51
CA ARG A 525 -27.40 10.33 -3.11
C ARG A 525 -27.94 11.20 -4.24
N LYS A 526 -28.80 12.15 -3.88
CA LYS A 526 -29.33 13.16 -4.82
C LYS A 526 -28.53 14.45 -4.84
N ASN A 527 -27.94 14.85 -3.71
CA ASN A 527 -27.24 16.11 -3.49
C ASN A 527 -26.06 15.92 -2.52
N ASP A 528 -25.30 16.99 -2.25
CA ASP A 528 -24.18 17.03 -1.31
C ASP A 528 -23.14 15.92 -1.56
N PHE A 529 -22.87 15.70 -2.85
CA PHE A 529 -21.89 14.73 -3.32
C PHE A 529 -21.08 15.36 -4.45
N TYR A 530 -19.76 15.42 -4.30
CA TYR A 530 -18.84 16.12 -5.19
C TYR A 530 -17.73 15.19 -5.70
N LEU A 531 -17.36 15.37 -6.96
CA LEU A 531 -16.17 14.77 -7.58
C LEU A 531 -15.21 15.90 -7.98
N LEU A 532 -13.97 15.84 -7.51
CA LEU A 532 -12.93 16.83 -7.79
C LEU A 532 -11.78 16.16 -8.55
N PRO A 533 -11.41 16.63 -9.75
CA PRO A 533 -10.37 15.99 -10.56
C PRO A 533 -8.97 16.29 -10.01
N ALA A 534 -8.31 15.28 -9.46
CA ALA A 534 -6.90 15.33 -9.12
C ALA A 534 -6.02 15.00 -10.34
N ALA A 535 -4.84 15.61 -10.39
CA ALA A 535 -3.79 15.22 -11.32
C ALA A 535 -3.24 13.83 -10.96
N THR A 536 -2.87 13.06 -11.97
CA THR A 536 -2.09 11.84 -11.81
C THR A 536 -0.67 12.17 -11.36
N GLN A 537 0.04 11.19 -10.82
CA GLN A 537 1.43 11.37 -10.39
C GLN A 537 2.42 11.56 -11.56
N PHE A 538 1.96 11.41 -12.81
CA PHE A 538 2.72 11.74 -14.03
C PHE A 538 2.57 13.20 -14.45
N GLU A 539 1.60 13.91 -13.86
CA GLU A 539 1.27 15.32 -14.12
C GLU A 539 1.82 16.24 -13.04
N THR A 540 2.63 15.70 -12.13
CA THR A 540 3.26 16.43 -11.01
C THR A 540 4.66 15.89 -10.75
N SER A 541 5.41 16.58 -9.90
CA SER A 541 6.74 16.17 -9.45
C SER A 541 6.72 15.85 -7.96
N GLY A 542 7.69 15.06 -7.49
CA GLY A 542 7.83 14.74 -6.08
C GLY A 542 8.66 13.47 -5.90
N SER A 543 8.51 12.79 -4.76
CA SER A 543 9.16 11.51 -4.52
C SER A 543 8.20 10.43 -4.06
N ALA A 544 8.60 9.17 -4.21
CA ALA A 544 7.87 8.02 -3.69
C ALA A 544 8.83 6.99 -3.10
N THR A 545 8.39 6.34 -2.04
CA THR A 545 9.16 5.34 -1.30
C THR A 545 8.66 3.94 -1.66
N ALA A 546 9.53 3.18 -2.31
CA ALA A 546 9.28 1.79 -2.68
C ALA A 546 9.35 0.85 -1.46
N SER A 547 8.96 -0.42 -1.65
CA SER A 547 8.91 -1.41 -0.57
C SER A 547 10.24 -1.60 0.14
N ASN A 548 11.35 -1.51 -0.59
CA ASN A 548 12.71 -1.61 -0.06
C ASN A 548 13.21 -0.31 0.61
N ARG A 549 12.31 0.63 0.93
CA ARG A 549 12.58 1.94 1.54
C ARG A 549 13.34 2.93 0.65
N SER A 550 13.71 2.57 -0.58
CA SER A 550 14.31 3.49 -1.54
C SER A 550 13.32 4.60 -1.91
N VAL A 551 13.72 5.84 -1.67
CA VAL A 551 13.03 7.06 -2.07
C VAL A 551 13.47 7.41 -3.49
N GLN A 552 12.53 7.55 -4.41
CA GLN A 552 12.81 7.80 -5.83
C GLN A 552 12.11 9.08 -6.26
N TRP A 553 12.83 9.96 -6.96
CA TRP A 553 12.25 11.18 -7.51
C TRP A 553 11.41 10.87 -8.76
N ARG A 554 10.26 11.54 -8.87
CA ARG A 554 9.35 11.54 -10.00
C ARG A 554 9.41 12.91 -10.65
N ASP A 555 9.82 12.94 -11.92
CA ASP A 555 9.69 14.12 -12.74
C ASP A 555 8.32 14.17 -13.41
N LYS A 556 7.77 15.38 -13.50
CA LYS A 556 6.56 15.68 -14.27
C LYS A 556 6.78 15.38 -15.75
N ILE A 557 5.91 14.54 -16.32
CA ILE A 557 5.99 14.13 -17.73
C ILE A 557 5.20 15.09 -18.62
N VAL A 558 3.98 15.42 -18.20
CA VAL A 558 3.05 16.31 -18.91
C VAL A 558 2.41 17.28 -17.92
N GLU A 559 1.83 18.38 -18.41
CA GLU A 559 1.04 19.27 -17.55
C GLU A 559 -0.27 18.60 -17.12
N PRO A 560 -0.85 18.97 -15.94
CA PRO A 560 -2.17 18.50 -15.54
C PRO A 560 -3.20 18.67 -16.66
N LEU A 561 -3.85 17.57 -17.04
CA LEU A 561 -4.81 17.59 -18.14
C LEU A 561 -6.20 18.05 -17.68
N PHE A 562 -6.98 18.54 -18.63
CA PHE A 562 -8.32 19.08 -18.41
C PHE A 562 -8.31 20.23 -17.38
N GLU A 563 -9.23 20.21 -16.41
CA GLU A 563 -9.22 21.12 -15.26
C GLU A 563 -8.69 20.41 -14.01
N SER A 564 -7.87 19.36 -14.15
CA SER A 564 -7.28 18.70 -12.98
C SER A 564 -6.28 19.62 -12.27
N LYS A 565 -6.18 19.44 -10.96
CA LYS A 565 -5.24 20.16 -10.09
C LYS A 565 -4.36 19.17 -9.34
N THR A 566 -3.13 19.54 -9.03
CA THR A 566 -2.28 18.66 -8.21
C THR A 566 -2.85 18.58 -6.79
N ASP A 567 -2.57 17.48 -6.09
CA ASP A 567 -3.15 17.27 -4.76
C ASP A 567 -2.79 18.39 -3.78
N HIS A 568 -1.55 18.89 -3.86
CA HIS A 568 -1.08 19.97 -2.99
C HIS A 568 -1.64 21.35 -3.37
N GLU A 569 -1.99 21.59 -4.64
CA GLU A 569 -2.80 22.76 -5.03
C GLU A 569 -4.18 22.71 -4.35
N ILE A 570 -4.86 21.56 -4.44
CA ILE A 570 -6.20 21.37 -3.89
C ILE A 570 -6.16 21.55 -2.37
N MET A 571 -5.16 20.99 -1.68
CA MET A 571 -4.96 21.19 -0.24
C MET A 571 -4.77 22.68 0.09
N TYR A 572 -3.99 23.41 -0.70
CA TYR A 572 -3.76 24.84 -0.49
C TYR A 572 -5.03 25.68 -0.71
N LEU A 573 -5.84 25.35 -1.71
CA LEU A 573 -7.13 26.02 -1.96
C LEU A 573 -8.11 25.80 -0.80
N PHE A 574 -8.22 24.57 -0.28
CA PHE A 574 -9.02 24.32 0.92
C PHE A 574 -8.43 25.02 2.16
N ALA A 575 -7.12 25.04 2.33
CA ALA A 575 -6.48 25.73 3.45
C ALA A 575 -6.72 27.24 3.43
N LYS A 576 -6.81 27.86 2.23
CA LYS A 576 -7.25 29.25 2.08
C LYS A 576 -8.68 29.43 2.57
N LYS A 577 -9.59 28.56 2.12
CA LYS A 577 -11.01 28.57 2.55
C LYS A 577 -11.16 28.36 4.06
N PHE A 578 -10.31 27.55 4.68
CA PHE A 578 -10.33 27.26 6.11
C PHE A 578 -9.54 28.26 6.97
N GLY A 579 -8.85 29.21 6.36
CA GLY A 579 -8.12 30.25 7.06
C GLY A 579 -6.82 29.80 7.74
N PHE A 580 -6.19 28.72 7.27
CA PHE A 580 -4.90 28.25 7.80
C PHE A 580 -3.79 28.07 6.74
N ALA A 581 -3.99 28.64 5.54
CA ALA A 581 -3.03 28.54 4.44
C ALA A 581 -1.63 29.05 4.83
N ALA A 582 -1.55 30.15 5.59
CA ALA A 582 -0.27 30.74 6.00
C ALA A 582 0.53 29.80 6.91
N GLU A 583 -0.14 29.10 7.82
CA GLU A 583 0.47 28.09 8.70
C GLU A 583 0.85 26.82 7.95
N LEU A 584 0.03 26.41 6.98
CA LEU A 584 0.30 25.23 6.16
C LEU A 584 1.61 25.40 5.35
N VAL A 585 1.82 26.58 4.75
CA VAL A 585 2.97 26.86 3.86
C VAL A 585 4.02 27.77 4.49
N LYS A 586 4.06 27.88 5.83
CA LYS A 586 4.96 28.80 6.55
C LYS A 586 6.43 28.74 6.07
N ASN A 587 6.93 27.53 5.80
CA ASN A 587 8.29 27.28 5.33
C ASN A 587 8.35 26.80 3.86
N ILE A 588 7.29 27.01 3.09
CA ILE A 588 7.12 26.47 1.73
C ILE A 588 6.76 27.62 0.80
N LYS A 589 7.58 27.86 -0.23
CA LYS A 589 7.22 28.82 -1.27
C LYS A 589 5.96 28.37 -2.02
N VAL A 590 5.10 29.32 -2.37
CA VAL A 590 3.94 29.06 -3.23
C VAL A 590 4.10 29.81 -4.54
N ASN A 591 4.01 29.09 -5.66
CA ASN A 591 4.02 29.65 -7.00
C ASN A 591 2.57 29.74 -7.51
N GLY A 592 1.95 30.91 -7.36
CA GLY A 592 0.51 31.07 -7.63
C GLY A 592 -0.33 30.34 -6.57
N ASN A 593 -0.85 29.17 -6.92
CA ASN A 593 -1.56 28.29 -5.99
C ASN A 593 -0.79 26.99 -5.68
N GLU A 594 0.41 26.81 -6.23
CA GLU A 594 1.17 25.56 -6.13
C GLU A 594 2.25 25.65 -5.04
N PRO A 595 2.12 24.94 -3.90
CA PRO A 595 3.23 24.75 -2.96
C PRO A 595 4.44 24.09 -3.63
N LEU A 596 5.65 24.60 -3.39
CA LEU A 596 6.87 24.07 -4.01
C LEU A 596 7.29 22.73 -3.38
N VAL A 597 7.30 21.66 -4.18
CA VAL A 597 7.60 20.28 -3.72
C VAL A 597 9.00 20.13 -3.13
N GLU A 598 9.99 20.87 -3.65
CA GLU A 598 11.35 20.87 -3.11
C GLU A 598 11.45 21.48 -1.70
N ASP A 599 10.64 22.48 -1.39
CA ASP A 599 10.60 23.07 -0.05
C ASP A 599 9.86 22.16 0.92
N ILE A 600 8.79 21.50 0.47
CA ILE A 600 8.11 20.46 1.26
C ILE A 600 9.11 19.36 1.65
N THR A 601 9.96 18.95 0.69
CA THR A 601 11.03 17.97 0.93
C THR A 601 11.97 18.40 2.06
N ARG A 602 12.38 19.67 2.03
CA ARG A 602 13.26 20.25 3.06
C ARG A 602 12.56 20.36 4.41
N GLU A 603 11.27 20.70 4.45
CA GLU A 603 10.54 20.82 5.70
C GLU A 603 10.43 19.47 6.42
N TRP A 604 10.10 18.39 5.71
CA TRP A 604 9.99 17.09 6.37
C TRP A 604 11.35 16.52 6.80
N ASN A 605 12.43 16.78 6.05
CA ASN A 605 13.79 16.43 6.45
C ASN A 605 14.20 17.03 7.80
N ARG A 606 13.70 18.23 8.14
CA ARG A 606 13.97 18.86 9.44
C ARG A 606 13.34 18.11 10.62
N GLY A 607 12.34 17.25 10.37
CA GLY A 607 11.51 16.65 11.41
C GLY A 607 11.61 15.13 11.53
N MET A 608 11.92 14.39 10.47
CA MET A 608 11.81 12.92 10.44
C MET A 608 13.03 12.18 10.99
N TRP A 609 13.62 12.69 12.07
CA TRP A 609 14.84 12.15 12.70
C TRP A 609 14.70 10.70 13.15
N SER A 610 13.55 10.35 13.73
CA SER A 610 13.23 9.02 14.27
C SER A 610 13.35 7.86 13.28
N VAL A 611 13.34 8.10 11.98
CA VAL A 611 13.51 7.06 10.94
C VAL A 611 14.68 7.33 10.01
N GLY A 612 15.37 8.47 10.17
CA GLY A 612 16.45 8.86 9.28
C GLY A 612 15.95 9.23 7.87
N TYR A 613 14.81 9.91 7.78
CA TYR A 613 14.39 10.64 6.59
C TYR A 613 14.94 12.07 6.68
N THR A 614 16.26 12.21 6.73
CA THR A 614 16.91 13.50 7.00
C THR A 614 18.07 13.76 6.04
N GLY A 615 18.75 12.71 5.58
CA GLY A 615 19.87 12.83 4.65
C GLY A 615 19.46 12.91 3.18
N GLN A 616 18.19 12.69 2.85
CA GLN A 616 17.68 12.84 1.49
C GLN A 616 17.58 14.33 1.13
N SER A 617 17.78 14.70 -0.13
CA SER A 617 17.42 16.03 -0.64
C SER A 617 16.88 15.91 -2.06
N PRO A 618 16.11 16.89 -2.58
CA PRO A 618 15.68 16.85 -3.97
C PRO A 618 16.85 16.72 -4.94
N GLU A 619 17.98 17.35 -4.64
CA GLU A 619 19.20 17.30 -5.46
C GLU A 619 19.79 15.90 -5.48
N ARG A 620 19.96 15.27 -4.32
CA ARG A 620 20.49 13.89 -4.23
C ARG A 620 19.56 12.89 -4.92
N LEU A 621 18.25 12.99 -4.69
CA LEU A 621 17.26 12.08 -5.27
C LEU A 621 17.18 12.23 -6.80
N LYS A 622 17.22 13.47 -7.33
CA LYS A 622 17.28 13.73 -8.77
C LYS A 622 18.59 13.21 -9.38
N LEU A 623 19.72 13.39 -8.68
CA LEU A 623 21.02 12.88 -9.12
C LEU A 623 21.01 11.34 -9.25
N HIS A 624 20.39 10.62 -8.32
CA HIS A 624 20.23 9.17 -8.40
C HIS A 624 19.43 8.74 -9.64
N MET A 625 18.36 9.46 -9.98
CA MET A 625 17.56 9.19 -11.17
C MET A 625 18.33 9.45 -12.48
N GLN A 626 19.19 10.47 -12.49
CA GLN A 626 20.05 10.78 -13.63
C GLN A 626 21.14 9.71 -13.84
N HIS A 627 21.71 9.19 -12.76
CA HIS A 627 22.88 8.29 -12.78
C HIS A 627 22.57 6.84 -12.41
N GLN A 628 21.35 6.34 -12.68
CA GLN A 628 20.95 4.97 -12.33
C GLN A 628 21.94 3.86 -12.77
N GLY A 629 22.62 4.06 -13.91
CA GLY A 629 23.58 3.09 -14.44
C GLY A 629 24.84 2.89 -13.59
N THR A 630 25.13 3.75 -12.61
CA THR A 630 26.29 3.59 -11.71
C THR A 630 26.01 2.64 -10.54
N PHE A 631 24.74 2.31 -10.27
CA PHE A 631 24.35 1.48 -9.14
C PHE A 631 24.44 -0.01 -9.45
N ASP A 632 25.12 -0.76 -8.59
CA ASP A 632 25.21 -2.21 -8.72
C ASP A 632 23.83 -2.86 -8.64
N LYS A 633 23.57 -3.78 -9.57
CA LYS A 633 22.26 -4.43 -9.78
C LYS A 633 21.90 -5.43 -8.66
N THR A 634 22.81 -5.68 -7.72
CA THR A 634 22.63 -6.63 -6.61
C THR A 634 22.68 -5.94 -5.26
N THR A 635 23.68 -5.10 -5.01
CA THR A 635 23.87 -4.39 -3.73
C THR A 635 23.15 -3.05 -3.67
N LEU A 636 22.71 -2.51 -4.81
CA LEU A 636 22.21 -1.14 -4.98
C LEU A 636 23.24 -0.06 -4.70
N ARG A 637 24.51 -0.38 -4.45
CA ARG A 637 25.55 0.62 -4.15
C ARG A 637 26.13 1.19 -5.43
N ALA A 638 26.24 2.51 -5.51
CA ALA A 638 26.91 3.18 -6.62
C ALA A 638 28.41 2.86 -6.62
N VAL A 639 28.95 2.59 -7.80
CA VAL A 639 30.38 2.35 -8.04
C VAL A 639 30.90 3.44 -8.99
N GLY A 640 31.51 4.46 -8.42
CA GLY A 640 32.01 5.64 -9.12
C GLY A 640 30.93 6.65 -9.53
N GLY A 641 31.39 7.74 -10.16
CA GLY A 641 30.53 8.82 -10.63
C GLY A 641 29.97 9.73 -9.51
N PRO A 642 29.00 10.59 -9.83
CA PRO A 642 28.48 11.60 -8.89
C PRO A 642 27.75 11.04 -7.66
N CYS A 643 27.30 9.79 -7.70
CA CYS A 643 26.59 9.12 -6.61
C CYS A 643 27.47 8.12 -5.84
N ASP A 644 28.79 8.10 -6.08
CA ASP A 644 29.69 7.06 -5.54
C ASP A 644 29.48 6.78 -4.04
N GLY A 645 29.38 5.51 -3.68
CA GLY A 645 29.15 5.07 -2.31
C GLY A 645 27.69 5.05 -1.85
N ASP A 646 26.79 5.84 -2.46
CA ASP A 646 25.37 5.88 -2.08
C ASP A 646 24.63 4.59 -2.48
N TYR A 647 23.59 4.23 -1.71
CA TYR A 647 22.62 3.22 -2.15
C TYR A 647 21.51 3.87 -2.98
N PHE A 648 21.03 3.17 -4.01
CA PHE A 648 19.99 3.71 -4.89
C PHE A 648 18.72 4.08 -4.11
N GLY A 649 18.27 5.32 -4.32
CA GLY A 649 17.18 5.95 -3.58
C GLY A 649 17.39 6.18 -2.08
N LEU A 650 18.63 6.18 -1.55
CA LEU A 650 18.94 6.54 -0.16
C LEU A 650 17.98 5.91 0.88
N PRO A 651 17.86 4.57 0.90
CA PRO A 651 16.88 3.87 1.71
C PRO A 651 17.02 4.24 3.18
N TRP A 652 15.90 4.55 3.84
CA TRP A 652 15.95 5.00 5.23
C TRP A 652 16.26 3.82 6.19
N PRO A 653 17.07 4.01 7.24
CA PRO A 653 17.63 5.29 7.64
C PRO A 653 18.77 5.78 6.73
N CYS A 654 18.67 7.06 6.39
CA CYS A 654 19.71 7.88 5.80
C CYS A 654 20.00 9.03 6.79
N TRP A 655 20.94 8.78 7.69
CA TRP A 655 21.16 9.64 8.86
C TRP A 655 21.79 11.00 8.52
N GLY A 656 21.58 11.96 9.40
CA GLY A 656 22.19 13.29 9.32
C GLY A 656 21.51 14.20 8.31
N THR A 657 22.10 15.37 8.06
CA THR A 657 21.69 16.29 6.99
C THR A 657 22.22 15.81 5.63
N PRO A 658 21.71 16.33 4.49
CA PRO A 658 22.20 15.95 3.17
C PRO A 658 23.71 16.17 2.97
N GLU A 659 24.30 17.14 3.65
CA GLU A 659 25.73 17.48 3.59
C GLU A 659 26.61 16.41 4.23
N ILE A 660 26.08 15.67 5.21
CA ILE A 660 26.77 14.53 5.84
C ILE A 660 26.93 13.37 4.84
N LYS A 661 26.10 13.32 3.78
CA LYS A 661 26.16 12.32 2.71
C LYS A 661 26.16 10.87 3.21
N HIS A 662 25.36 10.58 4.23
CA HIS A 662 25.10 9.19 4.60
C HIS A 662 24.52 8.44 3.36
N PRO A 663 24.96 7.20 3.07
CA PRO A 663 24.61 6.50 1.83
C PRO A 663 23.18 5.91 1.83
N GLY A 664 22.55 5.88 3.01
CA GLY A 664 21.33 5.14 3.26
C GLY A 664 21.64 3.72 3.75
N SER A 665 20.62 2.99 4.19
CA SER A 665 20.77 1.65 4.77
C SER A 665 19.97 0.64 3.96
N ALA A 666 20.60 -0.04 3.00
CA ALA A 666 19.90 -1.00 2.14
C ALA A 666 19.35 -2.21 2.94
N ASN A 667 20.12 -2.69 3.92
CA ASN A 667 19.73 -3.77 4.81
C ASN A 667 19.64 -3.24 6.26
N LEU A 668 18.46 -3.33 6.87
CA LEU A 668 18.28 -2.98 8.27
C LEU A 668 18.94 -4.01 9.17
N TYR A 669 19.49 -3.54 10.29
CA TYR A 669 20.03 -4.37 11.37
C TYR A 669 21.30 -5.16 11.00
N ASP A 670 21.97 -4.74 9.93
CA ASP A 670 23.25 -5.30 9.49
C ASP A 670 24.39 -4.76 10.37
N THR A 671 24.87 -5.63 11.25
CA THR A 671 25.98 -5.32 12.17
C THR A 671 27.35 -5.50 11.53
N SER A 672 27.42 -6.02 10.30
CA SER A 672 28.68 -6.22 9.58
C SER A 672 29.22 -4.97 8.88
N LEU A 673 28.49 -3.85 9.00
CA LEU A 673 28.88 -2.56 8.44
C LEU A 673 28.91 -1.49 9.54
N PRO A 674 29.76 -0.46 9.39
CA PRO A 674 29.68 0.73 10.21
C PRO A 674 28.35 1.44 10.05
N VAL A 675 27.86 2.08 11.12
CA VAL A 675 26.62 2.86 11.07
C VAL A 675 26.71 4.00 10.05
N ALA A 676 27.88 4.61 9.89
CA ALA A 676 28.13 5.65 8.88
C ALA A 676 27.98 5.16 7.43
N GLU A 677 28.08 3.84 7.21
CA GLU A 677 28.05 3.18 5.90
C GLU A 677 26.71 2.44 5.66
N GLY A 678 25.69 2.72 6.48
CA GLY A 678 24.37 2.09 6.39
C GLY A 678 24.19 0.82 7.22
N GLY A 679 25.13 0.50 8.12
CA GLY A 679 24.96 -0.54 9.13
C GLY A 679 24.04 -0.14 10.28
N GLY A 680 23.70 -1.08 11.16
CA GLY A 680 22.87 -0.79 12.32
C GLY A 680 22.51 -2.01 13.18
N ALA A 681 21.82 -1.75 14.28
CA ALA A 681 21.38 -2.76 15.23
C ALA A 681 19.87 -2.64 15.54
N PHE A 682 19.31 -3.65 16.22
CA PHE A 682 17.92 -3.58 16.67
C PHE A 682 17.73 -2.47 17.68
N ARG A 683 16.54 -1.86 17.66
CA ARG A 683 16.24 -0.64 18.41
C ARG A 683 15.95 -0.91 19.88
N ALA A 684 16.51 -0.11 20.77
CA ALA A 684 16.27 -0.13 22.22
C ALA A 684 14.96 0.57 22.64
N ARG A 685 13.86 0.30 21.91
CA ARG A 685 12.58 1.01 22.04
C ARG A 685 11.80 0.65 23.32
N PHE A 686 12.01 -0.54 23.85
CA PHE A 686 11.13 -1.15 24.87
C PHE A 686 11.76 -1.15 26.26
N GLY A 687 12.72 -0.25 26.50
CA GLY A 687 13.53 -0.21 27.71
C GLY A 687 14.81 -1.05 27.58
N VAL A 688 15.56 -1.12 28.67
CA VAL A 688 16.86 -1.84 28.74
C VAL A 688 16.77 -3.18 29.47
N GLU A 689 15.70 -3.41 30.22
CA GLU A 689 15.51 -4.61 31.05
C GLU A 689 14.01 -4.92 31.16
N ARG A 690 13.67 -6.21 31.25
CA ARG A 690 12.33 -6.68 31.60
C ARG A 690 12.42 -7.93 32.47
N ASN A 691 11.78 -7.89 33.64
CA ASN A 691 11.71 -9.00 34.61
C ASN A 691 13.11 -9.51 35.03
N GLY A 692 14.07 -8.61 35.28
CA GLY A 692 15.44 -8.99 35.65
C GLY A 692 16.30 -9.50 34.50
N VAL A 693 15.79 -9.50 33.28
CA VAL A 693 16.50 -9.96 32.07
C VAL A 693 16.79 -8.76 31.17
N THR A 694 18.04 -8.65 30.73
CA THR A 694 18.46 -7.58 29.80
C THR A 694 17.70 -7.65 28.47
N LEU A 695 17.27 -6.48 27.99
CA LEU A 695 16.75 -6.28 26.64
C LEU A 695 17.83 -5.79 25.67
N LEU A 696 19.04 -5.52 26.17
CA LEU A 696 20.16 -5.06 25.38
C LEU A 696 20.87 -6.24 24.71
N ALA A 697 21.42 -6.01 23.52
CA ALA A 697 22.21 -7.04 22.82
C ALA A 697 23.42 -7.45 23.67
N GLU A 698 23.91 -8.67 23.48
CA GLU A 698 25.09 -9.17 24.18
C GLU A 698 26.15 -9.58 23.17
N GLY A 699 27.30 -8.91 23.16
CA GLY A 699 28.42 -9.23 22.26
C GLY A 699 28.08 -9.15 20.75
N SER A 700 27.09 -8.32 20.38
CA SER A 700 26.69 -8.04 19.01
C SER A 700 26.55 -6.53 18.84
N TYR A 701 27.30 -5.93 17.93
CA TYR A 701 27.38 -4.48 17.71
C TYR A 701 27.75 -4.18 16.25
N PRO A 702 27.37 -3.01 15.70
CA PRO A 702 27.83 -2.59 14.38
C PRO A 702 29.35 -2.49 14.29
N GLU A 703 29.92 -2.76 13.11
CA GLU A 703 31.35 -2.61 12.87
C GLU A 703 31.82 -1.17 13.22
N GLY A 704 33.02 -1.03 13.78
CA GLY A 704 33.55 0.28 14.18
C GLY A 704 32.92 0.90 15.44
N SER A 705 31.88 0.31 16.05
CA SER A 705 31.26 0.86 17.27
C SER A 705 32.22 0.90 18.46
N GLU A 706 32.33 2.02 19.17
CA GLU A 706 33.19 2.11 20.36
C GLU A 706 32.61 1.32 21.56
N ILE A 707 31.29 1.11 21.59
CA ILE A 707 30.64 0.23 22.58
C ILE A 707 30.48 -1.16 21.98
N LYS A 708 31.19 -2.14 22.56
CA LYS A 708 31.23 -3.53 22.11
C LYS A 708 30.16 -4.42 22.76
N ASP A 709 29.04 -3.81 23.15
CA ASP A 709 27.91 -4.48 23.79
C ASP A 709 26.59 -3.74 23.51
N GLY A 710 25.48 -4.19 24.07
CA GLY A 710 24.19 -3.49 23.96
C GLY A 710 24.11 -2.18 24.75
N TYR A 711 23.34 -1.22 24.23
CA TYR A 711 23.19 0.12 24.84
C TYR A 711 21.80 0.73 24.54
N PRO A 712 21.29 1.63 25.41
CA PRO A 712 20.01 2.31 25.20
C PRO A 712 20.02 3.25 24.00
N GLU A 713 18.85 3.82 23.68
CA GLU A 713 18.75 4.91 22.71
C GLU A 713 19.65 6.10 23.11
N VAL A 714 20.26 6.76 22.12
CA VAL A 714 21.24 7.83 22.38
C VAL A 714 20.53 9.13 22.80
N THR A 715 20.86 9.62 23.99
CA THR A 715 20.37 10.91 24.51
C THR A 715 21.53 11.84 24.80
N MET A 716 21.26 13.12 25.04
CA MET A 716 22.25 14.06 25.50
C MET A 716 22.91 13.59 26.82
N ALA A 717 22.15 13.01 27.75
CA ALA A 717 22.69 12.44 28.98
C ALA A 717 23.68 11.28 28.71
N MET A 718 23.40 10.45 27.70
CA MET A 718 24.32 9.39 27.30
C MET A 718 25.63 9.97 26.75
N LEU A 719 25.55 10.98 25.87
CA LEU A 719 26.74 11.64 25.32
C LEU A 719 27.59 12.27 26.43
N GLN A 720 26.97 12.97 27.38
CA GLN A 720 27.66 13.57 28.54
C GLN A 720 28.35 12.51 29.41
N LYS A 721 27.69 11.37 29.65
CA LYS A 721 28.25 10.27 30.44
C LYS A 721 29.46 9.62 29.75
N LEU A 722 29.46 9.56 28.43
CA LEU A 722 30.57 9.02 27.63
C LEU A 722 31.66 10.08 27.34
N GLY A 723 31.40 11.36 27.64
CA GLY A 723 32.27 12.48 27.28
C GLY A 723 32.27 12.83 25.79
N PHE A 724 31.31 12.30 25.03
CA PHE A 724 31.13 12.52 23.59
C PHE A 724 30.41 13.83 23.28
N ASP A 725 29.76 14.45 24.27
CA ASP A 725 29.12 15.75 24.15
C ASP A 725 30.09 16.87 23.72
N LYS A 726 31.39 16.71 23.98
CA LYS A 726 32.45 17.63 23.53
C LYS A 726 32.62 17.71 22.01
N ASP A 727 32.08 16.74 21.28
CA ASP A 727 32.09 16.72 19.82
C ASP A 727 30.91 17.46 19.18
N LEU A 728 29.98 18.00 19.99
CA LEU A 728 28.93 18.90 19.52
C LEU A 728 29.49 20.28 19.17
N THR A 729 28.97 20.90 18.12
CA THR A 729 29.28 22.31 17.84
C THR A 729 28.53 23.23 18.80
N ALA A 730 28.96 24.48 18.90
CA ALA A 730 28.27 25.47 19.73
C ALA A 730 26.82 25.70 19.27
N GLU A 731 26.59 25.66 17.95
CA GLU A 731 25.26 25.82 17.35
C GLU A 731 24.34 24.64 17.66
N GLU A 732 24.85 23.40 17.53
CA GLU A 732 24.10 22.19 17.87
C GLU A 732 23.72 22.19 19.34
N LEU A 733 24.68 22.49 20.22
CA LEU A 733 24.44 22.57 21.66
C LEU A 733 23.40 23.65 22.01
N ALA A 734 23.44 24.81 21.36
CA ALA A 734 22.46 25.87 21.56
C ALA A 734 21.03 25.44 21.18
N VAL A 735 20.87 24.69 20.08
CA VAL A 735 19.57 24.12 19.67
C VAL A 735 19.08 23.08 20.68
N ILE A 736 19.97 22.17 21.11
CA ILE A 736 19.67 21.15 22.11
C ILE A 736 19.25 21.79 23.44
N GLN A 737 19.98 22.83 23.88
CA GLN A 737 19.65 23.60 25.09
C GLN A 737 18.28 24.27 24.97
N LYS A 738 17.97 24.87 23.82
CA LYS A 738 16.65 25.49 23.56
C LYS A 738 15.51 24.47 23.63
N ILE A 739 15.74 23.24 23.20
CA ILE A 739 14.72 22.17 23.23
C ILE A 739 14.56 21.58 24.64
N GLY A 740 15.68 21.33 25.32
CA GLY A 740 15.69 20.64 26.60
C GLY A 740 15.47 21.54 27.81
N GLY A 741 15.85 22.81 27.75
CA GLY A 741 15.88 23.72 28.90
C GLY A 741 16.61 23.08 30.09
N ASP A 742 15.98 23.11 31.27
CA ASP A 742 16.49 22.48 32.49
C ASP A 742 16.61 20.96 32.41
N LYS A 743 16.00 20.32 31.40
CA LYS A 743 16.02 18.88 31.16
C LYS A 743 16.84 18.52 29.93
N ILE A 744 17.93 19.24 29.67
CA ILE A 744 18.81 19.02 28.52
C ILE A 744 19.22 17.55 28.33
N GLY A 745 19.48 16.82 29.42
CA GLY A 745 19.85 15.40 29.37
C GLY A 745 18.78 14.48 28.76
N ALA A 746 17.51 14.89 28.77
CA ALA A 746 16.39 14.15 28.21
C ALA A 746 16.19 14.38 26.70
N VAL A 747 16.93 15.33 26.09
CA VAL A 747 16.88 15.52 24.64
C VAL A 747 17.41 14.26 23.96
N SER A 748 16.54 13.66 23.15
CA SER A 748 16.83 12.42 22.41
C SER A 748 17.31 12.76 21.01
N TRP A 749 18.09 11.83 20.43
CA TRP A 749 18.42 11.78 19.01
C TRP A 749 17.20 11.97 18.08
N THR A 750 15.98 11.63 18.53
CA THR A 750 14.74 11.82 17.75
C THR A 750 14.17 13.24 17.82
N THR A 751 14.56 14.05 18.80
CA THR A 751 13.95 15.36 19.05
C THR A 751 14.89 16.52 18.85
N ASP A 752 16.20 16.26 18.78
CA ASP A 752 17.23 17.23 18.46
C ASP A 752 17.11 17.67 16.99
N LEU A 753 16.67 18.91 16.77
CA LEU A 753 16.51 19.49 15.44
C LEU A 753 17.83 19.91 14.78
N SER A 754 18.94 19.94 15.53
CA SER A 754 20.25 20.22 14.95
C SER A 754 20.87 18.99 14.27
N GLY A 755 20.44 17.79 14.66
CA GLY A 755 21.07 16.53 14.25
C GLY A 755 22.40 16.23 14.94
N GLY A 756 22.85 17.08 15.87
CA GLY A 756 24.14 16.95 16.56
C GLY A 756 24.26 15.65 17.35
N ILE A 757 23.22 15.26 18.11
CA ILE A 757 23.23 14.00 18.88
C ILE A 757 23.43 12.80 17.93
N GLN A 758 22.73 12.79 16.80
CA GLN A 758 22.82 11.71 15.82
C GLN A 758 24.19 11.69 15.13
N ARG A 759 24.71 12.85 14.72
CA ARG A 759 26.03 12.98 14.10
C ARG A 759 27.13 12.49 15.03
N VAL A 760 27.11 12.91 16.29
CA VAL A 760 28.09 12.49 17.31
C VAL A 760 27.97 10.99 17.59
N ALA A 761 26.76 10.44 17.72
CA ALA A 761 26.57 9.00 17.88
C ALA A 761 27.25 8.22 16.74
N ILE A 762 27.01 8.61 15.49
CA ILE A 762 27.55 7.95 14.30
C ILE A 762 29.07 8.10 14.23
N LYS A 763 29.63 9.25 14.63
CA LYS A 763 31.08 9.48 14.71
C LYS A 763 31.78 8.41 15.58
N HIS A 764 31.14 8.00 16.67
CA HIS A 764 31.64 6.94 17.57
C HIS A 764 31.13 5.53 17.21
N GLY A 765 30.57 5.36 16.01
CA GLY A 765 30.00 4.10 15.52
C GLY A 765 28.80 3.61 16.34
N LEU A 766 28.12 4.49 17.08
CA LEU A 766 26.90 4.16 17.81
C LEU A 766 25.69 4.29 16.90
N ASN A 767 24.79 3.31 16.99
CA ASN A 767 23.49 3.34 16.32
C ASN A 767 22.55 4.27 17.12
N PRO A 768 22.04 5.38 16.55
CA PRO A 768 21.22 6.33 17.31
C PRO A 768 20.00 5.70 18.03
N PRO A 769 19.26 4.75 17.42
CA PRO A 769 18.17 4.03 18.09
C PRO A 769 18.61 3.01 19.15
N GLY A 770 19.89 2.94 19.51
CA GLY A 770 20.46 1.98 20.46
C GLY A 770 20.82 0.62 19.85
N ASN A 771 21.22 -0.31 20.72
CA ASN A 771 21.60 -1.67 20.36
C ASN A 771 20.95 -2.67 21.32
N ALA A 772 19.83 -3.24 20.89
CA ALA A 772 18.98 -4.12 21.69
C ALA A 772 18.84 -5.53 21.11
N LYS A 773 18.16 -6.40 21.85
CA LYS A 773 17.61 -7.66 21.35
C LYS A 773 16.27 -7.43 20.65
N ALA A 774 16.04 -8.11 19.55
CA ALA A 774 14.69 -8.26 19.00
C ALA A 774 13.83 -9.06 19.99
N ARG A 775 12.58 -8.65 20.23
CA ARG A 775 11.72 -9.31 21.22
C ARG A 775 10.71 -10.24 20.55
N CYS A 776 10.68 -11.50 20.96
CA CYS A 776 9.64 -12.44 20.55
C CYS A 776 8.31 -12.19 21.28
N VAL A 777 8.38 -11.62 22.49
CA VAL A 777 7.23 -11.36 23.36
C VAL A 777 6.87 -9.87 23.36
N ALA A 778 5.67 -9.54 22.88
CA ALA A 778 5.15 -8.17 22.87
C ALA A 778 4.08 -8.02 23.96
N TRP A 779 4.51 -7.80 25.20
CA TRP A 779 3.66 -7.71 26.39
C TRP A 779 2.59 -6.60 26.35
N ASN A 780 2.65 -5.70 25.37
CA ASN A 780 1.66 -4.66 25.13
C ASN A 780 0.54 -5.07 24.15
N PHE A 781 0.59 -6.28 23.58
CA PHE A 781 -0.45 -6.80 22.69
C PHE A 781 -1.39 -7.75 23.45
N PRO A 782 -2.63 -7.94 22.96
CA PRO A 782 -3.57 -8.91 23.54
C PRO A 782 -2.98 -10.32 23.66
N ASP A 783 -2.18 -10.72 22.67
CA ASP A 783 -1.40 -11.95 22.66
C ASP A 783 0.11 -11.63 22.74
N PRO A 784 0.71 -11.72 23.95
CA PRO A 784 2.14 -11.45 24.12
C PRO A 784 3.04 -12.38 23.31
N VAL A 785 2.68 -13.66 23.19
CA VAL A 785 3.25 -14.62 22.24
C VAL A 785 2.25 -14.81 21.11
N PRO A 786 2.64 -14.96 19.82
CA PRO A 786 1.66 -15.20 18.78
C PRO A 786 0.90 -16.52 19.00
N ILE A 787 -0.42 -16.42 19.18
CA ILE A 787 -1.32 -17.55 19.42
C ILE A 787 -2.23 -17.76 18.21
N HIS A 788 -2.45 -19.02 17.83
CA HIS A 788 -3.49 -19.37 16.86
C HIS A 788 -4.88 -19.19 17.48
N ARG A 789 -5.76 -18.47 16.78
CA ARG A 789 -7.17 -18.35 17.12
C ARG A 789 -7.96 -18.64 15.87
N GLU A 790 -9.01 -19.46 15.99
CA GLU A 790 -9.84 -19.77 14.83
C GLU A 790 -10.46 -18.50 14.24
N PRO A 791 -10.61 -18.40 12.91
CA PRO A 791 -11.34 -17.32 12.25
C PRO A 791 -12.72 -17.08 12.88
N LEU A 792 -13.20 -15.83 12.82
CA LEU A 792 -14.51 -15.48 13.34
C LEU A 792 -15.62 -16.28 12.64
N TYR A 793 -15.50 -16.38 11.32
CA TYR A 793 -16.32 -17.24 10.48
C TYR A 793 -15.49 -18.44 10.03
N THR A 794 -15.72 -19.61 10.64
CA THR A 794 -14.96 -20.84 10.37
C THR A 794 -15.90 -22.03 10.14
N PRO A 795 -15.62 -22.91 9.15
CA PRO A 795 -16.37 -24.16 9.00
C PRO A 795 -15.89 -25.23 10.00
N ARG A 796 -14.71 -25.04 10.61
CA ARG A 796 -14.11 -25.95 11.59
C ARG A 796 -14.57 -25.61 13.01
N ARG A 797 -15.88 -25.74 13.25
CA ARG A 797 -16.50 -25.45 14.55
C ARG A 797 -15.94 -26.30 15.68
N ASP A 798 -15.43 -27.48 15.36
CA ASP A 798 -14.73 -28.39 16.27
C ASP A 798 -13.45 -27.76 16.88
N LEU A 799 -12.83 -26.80 16.19
CA LEU A 799 -11.59 -26.14 16.66
C LEU A 799 -11.84 -24.94 17.57
N VAL A 800 -13.05 -24.38 17.59
CA VAL A 800 -13.35 -23.13 18.32
C VAL A 800 -13.16 -23.26 19.82
N ALA A 801 -13.47 -24.42 20.40
CA ALA A 801 -13.27 -24.66 21.82
C ALA A 801 -11.78 -24.70 22.20
N SER A 802 -10.92 -25.22 21.32
CA SER A 802 -9.46 -25.28 21.53
C SER A 802 -8.78 -23.94 21.25
N TYR A 803 -9.29 -23.18 20.29
CA TYR A 803 -8.67 -21.95 19.79
C TYR A 803 -9.68 -20.80 19.71
N PRO A 804 -10.26 -20.36 20.85
CA PRO A 804 -11.27 -19.32 20.86
C PRO A 804 -10.68 -17.96 20.44
N THR A 805 -11.52 -17.10 19.87
CA THR A 805 -11.16 -15.72 19.56
C THR A 805 -11.19 -14.83 20.82
N TYR A 806 -10.93 -13.53 20.65
CA TYR A 806 -10.93 -12.54 21.73
C TYR A 806 -12.34 -12.28 22.31
N LYS A 807 -12.39 -11.62 23.47
CA LYS A 807 -13.64 -11.01 23.95
C LYS A 807 -13.95 -9.75 23.16
N ASP A 808 -15.23 -9.45 23.00
CA ASP A 808 -15.69 -8.16 22.45
C ASP A 808 -15.11 -7.00 23.27
N THR A 809 -14.79 -5.90 22.59
CA THR A 809 -14.12 -4.75 23.18
C THR A 809 -14.55 -3.46 22.49
N LYS A 810 -13.98 -2.32 22.90
CA LYS A 810 -14.02 -1.07 22.16
C LYS A 810 -12.59 -0.64 21.86
N SER A 811 -12.30 -0.27 20.62
CA SER A 811 -10.97 0.14 20.18
C SER A 811 -11.07 1.11 19.01
N TRP A 812 -10.11 2.04 18.91
CA TRP A 812 -10.11 3.06 17.85
C TRP A 812 -11.44 3.82 17.73
N ARG A 813 -12.01 4.18 18.89
CA ARG A 813 -13.27 4.93 19.06
C ARG A 813 -14.56 4.21 18.65
N VAL A 814 -14.51 2.92 18.28
CA VAL A 814 -15.69 2.13 17.87
C VAL A 814 -15.77 0.78 18.59
N PRO A 815 -16.96 0.19 18.78
CA PRO A 815 -17.10 -1.18 19.24
C PRO A 815 -16.45 -2.17 18.27
N THR A 816 -15.78 -3.19 18.81
CA THR A 816 -15.17 -4.27 18.02
C THR A 816 -15.59 -5.63 18.57
N LEU A 817 -16.31 -6.38 17.73
CA LEU A 817 -16.90 -7.66 18.06
C LEU A 817 -15.98 -8.82 17.64
N TYR A 818 -15.86 -9.83 18.51
CA TYR A 818 -15.08 -11.03 18.30
C TYR A 818 -15.90 -12.25 18.72
N LYS A 819 -15.95 -12.55 20.03
CA LYS A 819 -16.67 -13.70 20.58
C LYS A 819 -18.14 -13.71 20.18
N SER A 820 -18.83 -12.57 20.19
CA SER A 820 -20.24 -12.52 19.77
C SER A 820 -20.46 -12.92 18.30
N ILE A 821 -19.48 -12.67 17.43
CA ILE A 821 -19.49 -13.14 16.04
C ILE A 821 -19.18 -14.63 15.99
N GLN A 822 -18.09 -15.07 16.64
CA GLN A 822 -17.64 -16.46 16.59
C GLN A 822 -18.62 -17.44 17.26
N ASP A 823 -19.38 -17.02 18.26
CA ASP A 823 -20.38 -17.86 18.93
C ASP A 823 -21.58 -18.21 18.03
N ARG A 824 -21.82 -17.44 16.96
CA ARG A 824 -22.89 -17.70 15.99
C ARG A 824 -22.42 -18.72 14.96
N ASP A 825 -22.91 -19.96 15.07
CA ASP A 825 -22.63 -20.98 14.06
C ASP A 825 -23.46 -20.76 12.79
N VAL A 826 -22.78 -20.31 11.74
CA VAL A 826 -23.33 -20.12 10.40
C VAL A 826 -22.78 -21.13 9.38
N SER A 827 -21.94 -22.06 9.82
CA SER A 827 -21.15 -22.96 8.94
C SER A 827 -22.01 -23.92 8.12
N LYS A 828 -23.19 -24.29 8.62
CA LYS A 828 -24.14 -25.14 7.88
C LYS A 828 -24.79 -24.42 6.70
N GLU A 829 -25.04 -23.11 6.82
CA GLU A 829 -25.60 -22.31 5.73
C GLU A 829 -24.51 -21.83 4.77
N TYR A 830 -23.30 -21.57 5.28
CA TYR A 830 -22.15 -21.06 4.54
C TYR A 830 -20.93 -21.99 4.72
N PRO A 831 -20.85 -23.12 4.01
CA PRO A 831 -19.85 -24.15 4.28
C PRO A 831 -18.47 -23.91 3.63
N ILE A 832 -18.37 -22.98 2.67
CA ILE A 832 -17.15 -22.76 1.89
C ILE A 832 -16.37 -21.57 2.47
N ILE A 833 -15.06 -21.71 2.66
CA ILE A 833 -14.20 -20.58 3.02
C ILE A 833 -14.03 -19.68 1.80
N LEU A 834 -14.34 -18.40 1.93
CA LEU A 834 -14.06 -17.39 0.91
C LEU A 834 -12.79 -16.62 1.29
N THR A 835 -11.80 -16.65 0.40
CA THR A 835 -10.62 -15.76 0.47
C THR A 835 -10.61 -14.80 -0.72
N SER A 836 -10.11 -13.58 -0.53
CA SER A 836 -9.95 -12.62 -1.63
C SER A 836 -8.49 -12.34 -1.99
N GLY A 837 -8.22 -11.84 -3.20
CA GLY A 837 -6.87 -11.42 -3.57
C GLY A 837 -6.79 -10.59 -4.84
N ARG A 838 -5.59 -10.56 -5.43
CA ARG A 838 -5.27 -9.71 -6.57
C ARG A 838 -5.21 -10.48 -7.88
N LEU A 839 -5.31 -9.73 -8.97
CA LEU A 839 -4.98 -10.14 -10.34
C LEU A 839 -3.78 -9.34 -10.84
N VAL A 840 -3.08 -9.84 -11.85
CA VAL A 840 -1.90 -9.15 -12.40
C VAL A 840 -2.28 -7.93 -13.24
N GLU A 841 -3.48 -7.94 -13.80
CA GLU A 841 -4.03 -6.96 -14.72
C GLU A 841 -4.50 -5.69 -13.98
N TYR A 842 -4.93 -5.83 -12.73
CA TYR A 842 -5.54 -4.76 -11.96
C TYR A 842 -4.79 -4.38 -10.70
N GLU A 843 -5.07 -3.18 -10.20
CA GLU A 843 -4.43 -2.58 -9.03
C GLU A 843 -5.47 -1.86 -8.18
N GLY A 844 -5.30 -1.90 -6.85
CA GLY A 844 -6.21 -1.21 -5.92
C GLY A 844 -7.67 -1.62 -6.09
N GLY A 845 -8.58 -0.64 -6.10
CA GLY A 845 -9.99 -0.83 -6.46
C GLY A 845 -10.24 -0.92 -7.98
N GLY A 846 -9.19 -0.92 -8.78
CA GLY A 846 -9.24 -1.16 -10.23
C GLY A 846 -9.78 -0.01 -11.06
N ASP A 847 -10.16 1.14 -10.50
CA ASP A 847 -10.77 2.23 -11.28
C ASP A 847 -9.83 2.78 -12.37
N GLU A 848 -8.55 2.98 -12.07
CA GLU A 848 -7.53 3.39 -13.06
C GLU A 848 -7.24 2.28 -14.09
N THR A 849 -7.13 1.02 -13.65
CA THR A 849 -6.65 -0.09 -14.48
C THR A 849 -7.78 -0.75 -15.29
N ARG A 850 -9.03 -0.74 -14.81
CA ARG A 850 -10.23 -1.14 -15.58
C ARG A 850 -10.66 -0.07 -16.59
N SER A 851 -10.17 1.15 -16.43
CA SER A 851 -10.33 2.24 -17.40
C SER A 851 -9.26 2.22 -18.50
N ASN A 852 -8.25 1.37 -18.36
CA ASN A 852 -7.20 1.16 -19.35
C ASN A 852 -7.64 0.07 -20.36
N PRO A 853 -7.73 0.37 -21.67
CA PRO A 853 -8.24 -0.58 -22.67
C PRO A 853 -7.40 -1.85 -22.78
N TRP A 854 -6.09 -1.74 -22.66
CA TRP A 854 -5.17 -2.86 -22.81
C TRP A 854 -5.28 -3.84 -21.65
N LEU A 855 -5.41 -3.33 -20.42
CA LEU A 855 -5.60 -4.17 -19.23
C LEU A 855 -7.02 -4.74 -19.16
N ALA A 856 -8.01 -3.96 -19.57
CA ALA A 856 -9.40 -4.39 -19.70
C ALA A 856 -9.57 -5.56 -20.69
N GLU A 857 -8.80 -5.57 -21.77
CA GLU A 857 -8.78 -6.69 -22.73
C GLU A 857 -8.30 -8.00 -22.11
N LEU A 858 -7.31 -7.93 -21.21
CA LEU A 858 -6.71 -9.12 -20.58
C LEU A 858 -7.65 -9.82 -19.58
N GLN A 859 -8.55 -9.08 -18.93
CA GLN A 859 -9.49 -9.65 -17.96
C GLN A 859 -10.84 -8.94 -17.99
N GLN A 860 -11.83 -9.47 -18.72
CA GLN A 860 -13.10 -8.76 -18.92
C GLN A 860 -14.16 -9.04 -17.85
N ASP A 861 -14.06 -10.17 -17.16
CA ASP A 861 -15.12 -10.64 -16.28
C ASP A 861 -14.66 -10.74 -14.84
N MET A 862 -15.57 -10.41 -13.92
CA MET A 862 -15.45 -10.79 -12.52
C MET A 862 -15.80 -12.29 -12.35
N PHE A 863 -15.04 -13.01 -11.53
CA PHE A 863 -15.23 -14.44 -11.32
C PHE A 863 -14.99 -14.92 -9.88
N VAL A 864 -15.43 -16.14 -9.59
CA VAL A 864 -15.09 -16.91 -8.39
C VAL A 864 -14.41 -18.22 -8.79
N GLU A 865 -13.25 -18.53 -8.21
CA GLU A 865 -12.59 -19.83 -8.35
C GLU A 865 -13.28 -20.83 -7.43
N ILE A 866 -13.71 -21.98 -7.99
CA ILE A 866 -14.41 -23.05 -7.26
C ILE A 866 -13.73 -24.38 -7.56
N ASN A 867 -13.49 -25.20 -6.54
CA ASN A 867 -12.97 -26.55 -6.75
C ASN A 867 -14.00 -27.42 -7.52
N PRO A 868 -13.56 -28.31 -8.44
CA PRO A 868 -14.48 -29.19 -9.16
C PRO A 868 -15.40 -30.02 -8.27
N PHE A 869 -14.93 -30.47 -7.10
CA PHE A 869 -15.77 -31.20 -6.13
C PHE A 869 -16.95 -30.35 -5.64
N ASP A 870 -16.66 -29.12 -5.20
CA ASP A 870 -17.68 -28.21 -4.67
C ASP A 870 -18.64 -27.73 -5.76
N ALA A 871 -18.11 -27.47 -6.97
CA ALA A 871 -18.92 -27.09 -8.13
C ALA A 871 -19.91 -28.21 -8.54
N ASN A 872 -19.45 -29.46 -8.61
CA ASN A 872 -20.28 -30.60 -8.96
C ASN A 872 -21.40 -30.84 -7.93
N ASN A 873 -21.08 -30.75 -6.63
CA ASN A 873 -22.08 -30.88 -5.56
C ASN A 873 -23.14 -29.77 -5.60
N ALA A 874 -22.75 -28.57 -6.05
CA ALA A 874 -23.66 -27.44 -6.21
C ALA A 874 -24.34 -27.37 -7.60
N GLY A 875 -24.06 -28.32 -8.51
CA GLY A 875 -24.60 -28.31 -9.87
C GLY A 875 -24.11 -27.14 -10.74
N ILE A 876 -22.92 -26.60 -10.44
CA ILE A 876 -22.33 -25.43 -11.12
C ILE A 876 -21.40 -25.88 -12.25
N LYS A 877 -21.55 -25.28 -13.42
CA LYS A 877 -20.64 -25.48 -14.57
C LYS A 877 -19.65 -24.33 -14.71
N ASP A 878 -18.50 -24.61 -15.33
CA ASP A 878 -17.52 -23.57 -15.67
C ASP A 878 -18.15 -22.49 -16.56
N GLY A 879 -17.83 -21.22 -16.29
CA GLY A 879 -18.37 -20.04 -16.97
C GLY A 879 -19.81 -19.67 -16.60
N GLN A 880 -20.53 -20.49 -15.82
CA GLN A 880 -21.90 -20.19 -15.39
C GLN A 880 -21.94 -18.97 -14.46
N LEU A 881 -22.99 -18.14 -14.55
CA LEU A 881 -23.23 -17.10 -13.56
C LEU A 881 -23.71 -17.73 -12.24
N VAL A 882 -23.11 -17.28 -11.14
CA VAL A 882 -23.41 -17.77 -9.79
C VAL A 882 -23.59 -16.61 -8.83
N TRP A 883 -24.44 -16.81 -7.82
CA TRP A 883 -24.46 -15.99 -6.62
C TRP A 883 -23.44 -16.52 -5.62
N VAL A 884 -22.58 -15.63 -5.14
CA VAL A 884 -21.72 -15.86 -3.97
C VAL A 884 -22.24 -14.97 -2.84
N GLU A 885 -22.77 -15.56 -1.78
CA GLU A 885 -23.35 -14.84 -0.64
C GLU A 885 -22.54 -15.14 0.62
N GLY A 886 -22.18 -14.10 1.37
CA GLY A 886 -21.53 -14.22 2.68
C GLY A 886 -22.53 -14.24 3.84
N PRO A 887 -22.09 -14.64 5.06
CA PRO A 887 -22.91 -14.72 6.27
C PRO A 887 -23.70 -13.47 6.64
N GLU A 888 -23.21 -12.28 6.25
CA GLU A 888 -23.87 -10.99 6.49
C GLU A 888 -24.83 -10.59 5.37
N LYS A 889 -25.23 -11.55 4.52
CA LYS A 889 -26.21 -11.41 3.43
C LYS A 889 -25.78 -10.48 2.28
N GLY A 890 -24.57 -9.93 2.35
CA GLY A 890 -23.89 -9.36 1.19
C GLY A 890 -23.66 -10.45 0.14
N LYS A 891 -24.07 -10.19 -1.11
CA LYS A 891 -23.94 -11.15 -2.20
C LYS A 891 -23.42 -10.52 -3.47
N VAL A 892 -22.77 -11.33 -4.28
CA VAL A 892 -22.35 -10.95 -5.62
C VAL A 892 -22.78 -11.92 -6.71
N LYS A 893 -22.96 -11.44 -7.93
CA LYS A 893 -23.26 -12.21 -9.14
C LYS A 893 -22.05 -12.16 -10.08
N VAL A 894 -21.36 -13.29 -10.24
CA VAL A 894 -20.08 -13.40 -10.94
C VAL A 894 -19.99 -14.67 -11.76
N LYS A 895 -19.01 -14.79 -12.67
CA LYS A 895 -18.77 -16.04 -13.41
C LYS A 895 -18.10 -17.09 -12.51
N ALA A 896 -18.51 -18.34 -12.62
CA ALA A 896 -17.79 -19.46 -12.03
C ALA A 896 -16.54 -19.78 -12.87
N MET A 897 -15.41 -19.96 -12.19
CA MET A 897 -14.19 -20.53 -12.76
C MET A 897 -13.90 -21.84 -12.01
N VAL A 898 -14.25 -22.97 -12.63
CA VAL A 898 -14.07 -24.29 -12.00
C VAL A 898 -12.62 -24.75 -12.19
N THR A 899 -11.88 -24.89 -11.10
CA THR A 899 -10.42 -25.11 -11.15
C THR A 899 -9.87 -25.83 -9.92
N GLU A 900 -8.87 -26.70 -10.10
CA GLU A 900 -8.18 -27.39 -9.00
C GLU A 900 -7.15 -26.52 -8.25
N ARG A 901 -6.99 -25.26 -8.68
CA ARG A 901 -6.06 -24.33 -8.02
C ARG A 901 -6.46 -24.09 -6.58
N VAL A 902 -7.76 -23.94 -6.29
CA VAL A 902 -8.31 -23.82 -4.94
C VAL A 902 -8.57 -25.21 -4.34
N GLY A 903 -8.32 -25.35 -3.03
CA GLY A 903 -8.65 -26.58 -2.28
C GLY A 903 -10.16 -26.82 -2.16
N ARG A 904 -10.56 -28.05 -1.82
CA ARG A 904 -11.96 -28.36 -1.50
C ARG A 904 -12.42 -27.53 -0.29
N GLY A 905 -13.66 -27.05 -0.33
CA GLY A 905 -14.22 -26.18 0.70
C GLY A 905 -13.61 -24.78 0.74
N VAL A 906 -12.84 -24.37 -0.28
CA VAL A 906 -12.23 -23.04 -0.40
C VAL A 906 -12.58 -22.45 -1.75
N ALA A 907 -13.03 -21.20 -1.76
CA ALA A 907 -13.26 -20.38 -2.94
C ALA A 907 -12.39 -19.13 -2.90
N PHE A 908 -12.10 -18.58 -4.09
CA PHE A 908 -11.32 -17.36 -4.23
C PHE A 908 -11.99 -16.34 -5.14
N MET A 909 -11.91 -15.06 -4.76
CA MET A 909 -12.38 -13.97 -5.60
C MET A 909 -11.42 -12.76 -5.63
N PRO A 910 -11.20 -12.15 -6.80
CA PRO A 910 -10.51 -10.87 -6.87
C PRO A 910 -11.38 -9.70 -6.37
N PHE A 911 -10.80 -8.66 -5.77
CA PHE A 911 -11.57 -7.51 -5.24
C PHE A 911 -11.52 -6.25 -6.12
N HIS A 912 -10.87 -6.30 -7.28
CA HIS A 912 -10.58 -5.12 -8.13
C HIS A 912 -11.78 -4.54 -8.88
N PHE A 913 -12.94 -5.19 -8.85
CA PHE A 913 -14.07 -4.84 -9.70
C PHE A 913 -15.02 -3.86 -9.00
N GLY A 914 -15.75 -3.10 -9.81
CA GLY A 914 -16.75 -2.12 -9.36
C GLY A 914 -17.68 -1.71 -10.51
N GLY A 915 -18.74 -0.97 -10.18
CA GLY A 915 -19.76 -0.55 -11.14
C GLY A 915 -20.90 -1.54 -11.36
N VAL A 916 -20.89 -2.67 -10.65
CA VAL A 916 -22.07 -3.54 -10.44
C VAL A 916 -22.24 -3.73 -8.93
N PHE A 917 -23.48 -3.72 -8.44
CA PHE A 917 -23.79 -3.93 -7.02
C PHE A 917 -25.02 -4.81 -6.80
N GLN A 918 -24.81 -5.95 -6.12
CA GLN A 918 -25.78 -7.02 -5.92
C GLN A 918 -26.55 -7.42 -7.19
N GLY A 919 -25.83 -7.55 -8.31
CA GLY A 919 -26.34 -7.91 -9.63
C GLY A 919 -26.94 -6.76 -10.43
N GLN A 920 -26.96 -5.54 -9.89
CA GLN A 920 -27.46 -4.35 -10.57
C GLN A 920 -26.32 -3.59 -11.25
N ASP A 921 -26.47 -3.33 -12.55
CA ASP A 921 -25.55 -2.48 -13.30
C ASP A 921 -25.67 -1.01 -12.84
N LEU A 922 -24.54 -0.38 -12.54
CA LEU A 922 -24.47 1.01 -12.07
C LEU A 922 -23.86 1.95 -13.13
N ARG A 923 -23.64 1.50 -14.36
CA ARG A 923 -22.98 2.27 -15.43
C ARG A 923 -23.63 3.63 -15.65
N SER A 924 -24.97 3.67 -15.62
CA SER A 924 -25.74 4.90 -15.82
C SER A 924 -25.55 5.98 -14.74
N LYS A 925 -24.94 5.62 -13.60
CA LYS A 925 -24.67 6.55 -12.50
C LYS A 925 -23.29 7.23 -12.61
N TYR A 926 -22.41 6.73 -13.48
CA TYR A 926 -21.13 7.38 -13.71
C TYR A 926 -21.34 8.73 -14.42
N PRO A 927 -20.43 9.70 -14.23
CA PRO A 927 -20.36 10.86 -15.13
C PRO A 927 -20.25 10.39 -16.58
N ALA A 928 -20.95 11.07 -17.49
CA ALA A 928 -21.01 10.67 -18.89
C ALA A 928 -19.60 10.50 -19.50
N GLY A 929 -19.31 9.30 -20.01
CA GLY A 929 -18.04 8.94 -20.64
C GLY A 929 -16.92 8.54 -19.67
N ALA A 930 -17.11 8.65 -18.36
CA ALA A 930 -16.09 8.33 -17.36
C ALA A 930 -16.27 6.95 -16.70
N ASP A 931 -17.22 6.15 -17.18
CA ASP A 931 -17.39 4.76 -16.74
C ASP A 931 -16.18 3.89 -17.13
N PRO A 932 -15.70 3.02 -16.23
CA PRO A 932 -14.65 2.06 -16.57
C PRO A 932 -15.07 1.14 -17.73
N ILE A 933 -14.10 0.68 -18.51
CA ILE A 933 -14.36 -0.21 -19.66
C ILE A 933 -14.93 -1.54 -19.15
N VAL A 934 -14.29 -2.10 -18.12
CA VAL A 934 -14.73 -3.32 -17.43
C VAL A 934 -15.43 -2.97 -16.13
N LEU A 935 -16.66 -3.46 -15.99
CA LEU A 935 -17.44 -3.40 -14.75
C LEU A 935 -17.55 -4.79 -14.13
N GLY A 936 -17.84 -4.84 -12.85
CA GLY A 936 -18.12 -6.08 -12.14
C GLY A 936 -18.35 -5.83 -10.67
N GLU A 937 -18.39 -6.91 -9.89
CA GLU A 937 -18.67 -6.83 -8.47
C GLU A 937 -17.43 -7.02 -7.62
N ALA A 938 -17.26 -6.16 -6.62
CA ALA A 938 -16.20 -6.33 -5.65
C ALA A 938 -16.48 -7.56 -4.77
N ALA A 939 -15.48 -8.42 -4.60
CA ALA A 939 -15.55 -9.51 -3.60
C ALA A 939 -15.97 -9.01 -2.22
N ASN A 940 -15.56 -7.79 -1.87
CA ASN A 940 -15.82 -7.22 -0.57
C ASN A 940 -17.28 -6.84 -0.29
N THR A 941 -18.17 -6.93 -1.30
CA THR A 941 -19.62 -6.93 -1.08
C THR A 941 -20.10 -8.17 -0.35
N ALA A 942 -19.45 -9.32 -0.57
CA ALA A 942 -19.79 -10.59 0.07
C ALA A 942 -18.91 -10.91 1.29
N THR A 943 -17.82 -10.18 1.52
CA THR A 943 -17.00 -10.33 2.74
C THR A 943 -17.67 -9.72 3.96
N THR A 944 -17.37 -10.26 5.13
CA THR A 944 -18.05 -10.01 6.41
C THR A 944 -17.25 -9.11 7.35
N TYR A 945 -17.79 -8.89 8.55
CA TYR A 945 -17.11 -8.32 9.70
C TYR A 945 -15.90 -9.15 10.13
N GLY A 946 -14.87 -8.48 10.62
CA GLY A 946 -13.69 -9.07 11.23
C GLY A 946 -12.51 -8.13 11.12
N TYR A 947 -11.82 -7.89 12.24
CA TYR A 947 -10.79 -6.86 12.32
C TYR A 947 -9.65 -7.28 13.24
N ASP A 948 -8.42 -6.89 12.90
CA ASP A 948 -7.25 -7.17 13.72
C ASP A 948 -7.36 -6.52 15.11
N SER A 949 -7.00 -7.27 16.13
CA SER A 949 -7.09 -6.86 17.54
C SER A 949 -6.26 -5.65 17.92
N VAL A 950 -5.24 -5.31 17.14
CA VAL A 950 -4.34 -4.17 17.41
C VAL A 950 -4.64 -3.03 16.46
N THR A 951 -4.78 -3.32 15.16
CA THR A 951 -4.79 -2.29 14.12
C THR A 951 -6.13 -2.09 13.43
N GLN A 952 -7.15 -2.89 13.77
CA GLN A 952 -8.44 -2.90 13.09
C GLN A 952 -8.34 -3.18 11.57
N MET A 953 -7.29 -3.86 11.14
CA MET A 953 -7.16 -4.38 9.77
C MET A 953 -8.29 -5.36 9.47
N GLN A 954 -9.00 -5.16 8.37
CA GLN A 954 -10.10 -6.04 7.96
C GLN A 954 -9.67 -7.48 7.65
N GLU A 955 -10.55 -8.43 7.97
CA GLU A 955 -10.40 -9.87 7.69
C GLU A 955 -11.03 -10.26 6.34
N THR A 956 -10.25 -10.15 5.27
CA THR A 956 -10.71 -10.49 3.89
C THR A 956 -10.15 -11.81 3.37
N LYS A 957 -9.21 -12.43 4.11
CA LYS A 957 -8.55 -13.68 3.69
C LYS A 957 -9.23 -14.92 4.22
N THR A 958 -10.09 -14.77 5.23
CA THR A 958 -10.83 -15.90 5.78
C THR A 958 -12.21 -15.47 6.25
N THR A 959 -13.23 -15.79 5.47
CA THR A 959 -14.64 -15.78 5.88
C THR A 959 -15.35 -16.99 5.27
N LEU A 960 -16.67 -17.08 5.41
CA LEU A 960 -17.49 -18.11 4.81
C LEU A 960 -18.34 -17.57 3.66
N CYS A 961 -18.76 -18.44 2.76
CA CYS A 961 -19.75 -18.14 1.74
C CYS A 961 -20.57 -19.38 1.35
N ARG A 962 -21.65 -19.10 0.61
CA ARG A 962 -22.47 -20.07 -0.11
C ARG A 962 -22.44 -19.68 -1.58
N ILE A 963 -22.26 -20.67 -2.45
CA ILE A 963 -22.24 -20.48 -3.90
C ILE A 963 -23.39 -21.28 -4.51
N GLN A 964 -24.19 -20.62 -5.35
CA GLN A 964 -25.33 -21.22 -6.03
C GLN A 964 -25.49 -20.66 -7.45
N ALA A 965 -26.14 -21.40 -8.34
CA ALA A 965 -26.50 -20.90 -9.67
C ALA A 965 -27.33 -19.60 -9.59
N ALA A 966 -27.07 -18.65 -10.49
CA ALA A 966 -27.65 -17.31 -10.47
C ALA A 966 -29.04 -17.16 -11.07
#